data_AF-A0A9D4WZK0-F1
#
_entry.id   AF-A0A9D4WZK0-F1
#
_cell.length_a   1.000
_cell.length_b   1.000
_cell.length_c   1.000
_cell.angle_alpha   90.00
_cell.angle_beta   90.00
_cell.angle_gamma   90.00
#
_symmetry.space_group_name_H-M   'P 1'
#
loop_
_entity.id
_entity.type
_entity.pdbx_description
1 polymer ?
#
loop_
_entity_poly.entity_id
_entity_poly.type
_entity_poly.pdbx_seq_one_letter_code
_entity_poly.pdbx_strand_id
1 'polypeptide(L)'
;MWVSSQTTSFRSPYYCSSCLSFSSHSSSRPFRFPLSSLSFFASYGSPQHRRKIQSIQTANNVLLNSNLSSNSLQFREGSYRLKPISFGLNKCNDMLHNRNSPIHTSVMKFSTASVSMLEVTNHTKRKEELNSLSSYKLQARMMPCLGPRDYRLSNPHRRKLYGDKTGWVEASCKLTQKKNEMHDPAKSSPYPFNTNTIACSSIGQESIISKNEGCNLMLQDLCEPALSSLQQSIIENSKVLIDTERVGTESNILSLEIGEEKIDEVNDNHRLTTTPKKATNAKLTVTMTRSAEQSKLRERLCSIYDNILVVNNLSLAKKVAKMLTVNYRHLIHACDTEVSKIDVKKETPVDHGEIICFSIYSGPEADFGGGKSCIWVDVLDGGGKKILNMFADFFQDPSIKKVWHNYSFDCHVIENYGFKVSGFHADTMHMARLWDSSRRWVGGYSLEALSGDKGVMSRANLNYEKDLIGKVSMTTIFGLRKAKKDGSLGKTVTIDPVEVLQREERIPWICYSALDARSTLKLYESLKNHLSDLPWKLDGELLRENMFDFYEKFLQPFGELLVKMESVGMLVDRLYLQEIEKVAKAEQQAAVNRFRKWGSKYCPDVKYMNVGSDAQLRVLLFGGTVNRKNHNEAIPTERIFKVPNVDKVIEKGKKTPSKLRDIKLNSIGYSLNVDMYTASGWPSCSGDALKALAGKVSAEYDFDLEDEDGNPSQIEDEPLETDNSAYGTAFSAFPTEEEGREACHAIAALCEVCSIDSLISNFILPLQGDNISGKDQRVHCSININTETGRLSARRPSLQNQPALEKDRYKIRQAFIAAPGNSLIVADYGQLELRILAHLTNCKSMLEAFEAGGDFHSRTAMNMYPYIREAVDNNEVLLEWYPQPGEDKPPVPLLKDAFASERRKAKMLNFSIAYGKTPQGLSKDWKVSVKEAKKTVDLWYNDRKEVLKWQKQRKKEAFEFGCVYTLLGRARRFPEIFQGQNYYKGHIERAAINTPVQGSAADVAMLAMLEISNNKQLKDLGWKLLLQVHDEVILEGPTESAEVAKAIVIDCMSNPFNGKNILKVGLSVDAKCAQNWYAAK
;
A
#
# COMPACT_ATOMS: atom_id res chain seq x y z
N MET A 1 -2.51 -12.25 -49.31
CA MET A 1 -2.55 -13.21 -50.43
C MET A 1 -1.16 -13.82 -50.53
N TRP A 2 -1.04 -15.15 -50.41
CA TRP A 2 0.16 -15.95 -50.68
C TRP A 2 1.52 -15.55 -50.05
N VAL A 3 1.79 -16.17 -48.89
CA VAL A 3 2.93 -17.08 -48.61
C VAL A 3 4.22 -16.91 -49.44
N SER A 4 5.35 -16.69 -48.75
CA SER A 4 6.47 -17.64 -48.77
C SER A 4 7.42 -17.45 -47.58
N SER A 5 8.06 -18.54 -47.15
CA SER A 5 9.15 -18.56 -46.19
C SER A 5 10.29 -19.39 -46.78
N GLN A 6 11.53 -18.99 -46.50
CA GLN A 6 12.69 -19.87 -46.69
C GLN A 6 13.68 -19.69 -45.53
N THR A 7 14.18 -20.81 -45.05
CA THR A 7 15.26 -20.92 -44.08
C THR A 7 16.60 -21.03 -44.81
N THR A 8 17.67 -20.46 -44.25
CA THR A 8 19.02 -20.99 -44.45
C THR A 8 19.94 -20.50 -43.34
N SER A 9 20.70 -21.43 -42.75
CA SER A 9 21.82 -21.13 -41.87
C SER A 9 23.12 -21.31 -42.66
N PHE A 10 24.14 -20.47 -42.44
CA PHE A 10 25.54 -20.86 -42.64
C PHE A 10 26.51 -19.94 -41.85
N ARG A 11 27.81 -20.25 -41.93
CA ARG A 11 28.83 -20.04 -40.90
C ARG A 11 29.48 -18.65 -40.87
N SER A 12 30.13 -18.37 -39.74
CA SER A 12 31.19 -17.37 -39.53
C SER A 12 32.32 -17.43 -40.58
N PRO A 13 33.07 -16.34 -40.74
CA PRO A 13 34.51 -16.46 -40.46
C PRO A 13 35.07 -15.42 -39.48
N TYR A 14 36.20 -15.75 -38.86
CA TYR A 14 37.09 -14.84 -38.15
C TYR A 14 37.86 -13.95 -39.13
N TYR A 15 38.40 -12.82 -38.64
CA TYR A 15 39.57 -12.16 -39.25
C TYR A 15 40.56 -11.69 -38.18
N CYS A 16 41.85 -11.73 -38.52
CA CYS A 16 42.98 -11.34 -37.67
C CYS A 16 44.17 -10.94 -38.57
N SER A 17 45.24 -10.40 -37.97
CA SER A 17 46.44 -9.75 -38.59
C SER A 17 46.22 -8.25 -38.89
N SER A 18 47.23 -7.38 -38.81
CA SER A 18 48.69 -7.63 -38.77
C SER A 18 49.43 -6.72 -37.77
N CYS A 19 50.64 -7.13 -37.36
CA CYS A 19 51.55 -6.30 -36.55
C CYS A 19 52.41 -5.35 -37.41
N LEU A 20 52.84 -4.23 -36.82
CA LEU A 20 54.03 -3.48 -37.22
C LEU A 20 54.72 -2.93 -35.96
N SER A 21 56.06 -2.91 -35.95
CA SER A 21 56.86 -2.67 -34.74
C SER A 21 58.16 -1.95 -35.07
N PHE A 22 58.51 -0.89 -34.34
CA PHE A 22 59.90 -0.39 -34.27
C PHE A 22 60.16 0.50 -33.04
N SER A 23 61.27 0.23 -32.33
CA SER A 23 62.16 1.13 -31.52
C SER A 23 61.61 2.19 -30.55
N SER A 24 62.25 2.50 -29.39
CA SER A 24 63.33 1.85 -28.61
C SER A 24 63.62 2.64 -27.30
N HIS A 25 64.41 2.05 -26.38
CA HIS A 25 65.07 2.69 -25.19
C HIS A 25 64.17 3.20 -24.04
N SER A 26 64.61 3.27 -22.76
CA SER A 26 65.63 2.50 -21.99
C SER A 26 65.55 2.83 -20.47
N SER A 27 66.26 2.06 -19.61
CA SER A 27 66.55 2.33 -18.18
C SER A 27 65.39 2.22 -17.15
N SER A 28 65.62 2.26 -15.83
CA SER A 28 66.20 1.19 -14.98
C SER A 28 65.93 1.42 -13.46
N ARG A 29 65.93 0.35 -12.64
CA ARG A 29 65.63 0.33 -11.16
C ARG A 29 66.61 1.18 -10.31
N PRO A 30 66.27 1.55 -9.04
CA PRO A 30 66.68 0.72 -7.88
C PRO A 30 65.82 0.74 -6.56
N PHE A 31 65.95 -0.34 -5.75
CA PHE A 31 66.12 -0.51 -4.26
C PHE A 31 65.89 0.66 -3.24
N ARG A 32 65.62 0.49 -1.91
CA ARG A 32 65.40 -0.66 -0.95
C ARG A 32 64.71 -0.23 0.40
N PHE A 33 64.44 -1.20 1.29
CA PHE A 33 64.04 -1.11 2.72
C PHE A 33 65.02 -0.35 3.67
N PRO A 34 64.64 -0.13 4.95
CA PRO A 34 65.19 -1.02 6.01
C PRO A 34 64.29 -1.37 7.23
N LEU A 35 64.30 -2.67 7.62
CA LEU A 35 64.32 -3.23 9.00
C LEU A 35 63.10 -3.01 9.95
N SER A 36 62.88 -3.78 11.03
CA SER A 36 63.78 -4.71 11.76
C SER A 36 63.10 -5.95 12.39
N SER A 37 63.89 -7.05 12.53
CA SER A 37 63.61 -8.27 13.34
C SER A 37 62.43 -9.16 12.88
N LEU A 38 62.21 -10.42 13.32
CA LEU A 38 63.02 -11.60 13.75
C LEU A 38 62.11 -12.86 13.53
N SER A 39 62.36 -14.14 13.87
CA SER A 39 63.29 -14.84 14.78
C SER A 39 63.66 -16.26 14.24
N PHE A 40 63.90 -17.25 15.12
CA PHE A 40 64.24 -18.66 14.83
C PHE A 40 63.42 -19.59 15.77
N PHE A 41 63.17 -20.89 15.53
CA PHE A 41 64.07 -21.97 15.07
C PHE A 41 63.38 -23.06 14.18
N ALA A 42 64.18 -23.98 13.65
CA ALA A 42 63.77 -25.12 12.77
C ALA A 42 63.42 -26.41 13.58
N SER A 43 63.02 -27.58 13.02
CA SER A 43 63.75 -28.37 12.00
C SER A 43 62.93 -29.48 11.29
N TYR A 44 63.61 -30.17 10.36
CA TYR A 44 63.18 -31.14 9.32
C TYR A 44 62.59 -32.49 9.79
N GLY A 45 61.88 -33.19 8.88
CA GLY A 45 61.66 -34.64 8.96
C GLY A 45 60.88 -35.30 7.82
N SER A 46 61.58 -35.91 6.83
CA SER A 46 61.04 -36.97 5.93
C SER A 46 62.22 -37.84 5.44
N PRO A 47 62.05 -39.14 5.11
CA PRO A 47 61.65 -39.48 3.73
C PRO A 47 60.93 -40.84 3.48
N GLN A 48 60.27 -40.93 2.31
CA GLN A 48 60.13 -42.08 1.37
C GLN A 48 60.10 -43.56 1.85
N HIS A 49 59.13 -44.32 1.31
CA HIS A 49 59.44 -45.55 0.56
C HIS A 49 58.44 -45.87 -0.58
N ARG A 50 58.76 -46.85 -1.44
CA ARG A 50 58.10 -47.18 -2.74
C ARG A 50 57.77 -48.67 -2.87
N ARG A 51 56.95 -49.00 -3.90
CA ARG A 51 56.70 -50.31 -4.60
C ARG A 51 55.31 -50.92 -4.25
N LYS A 52 54.43 -51.20 -5.24
CA LYS A 52 54.43 -52.25 -6.31
C LYS A 52 54.16 -53.66 -5.70
N ILE A 53 53.35 -54.57 -6.27
CA ILE A 53 52.83 -54.70 -7.66
C ILE A 53 51.62 -55.71 -7.75
N GLN A 54 50.77 -55.62 -8.79
CA GLN A 54 49.84 -56.67 -9.35
C GLN A 54 48.77 -57.32 -8.43
N SER A 55 47.74 -58.05 -8.92
CA SER A 55 46.87 -57.98 -10.13
C SER A 55 45.81 -59.11 -10.10
N ILE A 56 44.83 -59.11 -11.02
CA ILE A 56 44.01 -60.29 -11.46
C ILE A 56 42.96 -60.80 -10.43
N GLN A 57 41.77 -61.34 -10.78
CA GLN A 57 40.90 -61.31 -11.98
C GLN A 57 39.60 -62.10 -11.69
N THR A 58 38.42 -61.66 -12.17
CA THR A 58 37.13 -62.44 -12.26
C THR A 58 36.56 -63.04 -10.94
N ALA A 59 35.35 -63.63 -10.88
CA ALA A 59 34.03 -63.24 -11.41
C ALA A 59 32.90 -64.05 -10.70
N ASN A 60 31.67 -63.53 -10.76
CA ASN A 60 30.37 -64.23 -10.77
C ASN A 60 30.00 -65.33 -9.71
N ASN A 61 28.84 -65.08 -9.08
CA ASN A 61 27.67 -65.98 -8.98
C ASN A 61 27.40 -66.92 -7.78
N VAL A 62 26.12 -66.82 -7.34
CA VAL A 62 25.16 -67.90 -6.96
C VAL A 62 25.17 -68.47 -5.52
N LEU A 63 24.11 -68.08 -4.78
CA LEU A 63 23.21 -68.84 -3.88
C LEU A 63 23.70 -70.10 -3.13
N LEU A 64 23.36 -70.17 -1.83
CA LEU A 64 22.36 -71.14 -1.33
C LEU A 64 21.84 -70.85 0.11
N ASN A 65 20.82 -71.61 0.55
CA ASN A 65 20.01 -71.38 1.75
C ASN A 65 20.41 -72.24 2.97
N SER A 66 20.19 -71.72 4.19
CA SER A 66 19.51 -72.41 5.33
C SER A 66 19.36 -71.43 6.51
N ASN A 67 18.22 -71.23 7.19
CA ASN A 67 17.17 -72.06 7.82
C ASN A 67 17.44 -72.46 9.29
N LEU A 68 16.34 -72.54 10.06
CA LEU A 68 16.20 -72.91 11.50
C LEU A 68 16.54 -71.78 12.51
N SER A 69 15.82 -71.60 13.63
CA SER A 69 14.58 -72.25 14.10
C SER A 69 13.73 -71.36 15.03
N SER A 70 12.50 -71.80 15.31
CA SER A 70 11.41 -71.11 16.01
C SER A 70 11.43 -71.26 17.54
N ASN A 71 10.67 -70.39 18.24
CA ASN A 71 9.79 -70.85 19.33
C ASN A 71 8.56 -69.92 19.54
N SER A 72 7.50 -70.44 20.14
CA SER A 72 6.14 -69.85 20.13
C SER A 72 5.36 -70.09 21.44
N LEU A 73 4.39 -69.24 21.78
CA LEU A 73 3.33 -69.56 22.76
C LEU A 73 2.07 -68.68 22.59
N GLN A 74 0.95 -69.14 23.16
CA GLN A 74 -0.42 -68.60 23.04
C GLN A 74 -1.15 -68.78 24.42
N PHE A 75 -2.45 -68.59 24.67
CA PHE A 75 -3.66 -68.30 23.88
C PHE A 75 -4.78 -67.84 24.87
N ARG A 76 -5.75 -66.97 24.49
CA ARG A 76 -7.21 -67.20 24.70
C ARG A 76 -8.14 -66.06 24.26
N GLU A 77 -9.39 -66.45 23.99
CA GLU A 77 -10.56 -65.59 23.72
C GLU A 77 -11.52 -65.54 24.93
N GLY A 78 -12.56 -64.71 24.84
CA GLY A 78 -13.74 -64.74 25.73
C GLY A 78 -14.90 -63.90 25.21
N SER A 79 -16.09 -64.50 25.04
CA SER A 79 -17.24 -63.88 24.33
C SER A 79 -18.57 -64.05 25.07
N TYR A 80 -19.40 -63.00 25.17
CA TYR A 80 -20.80 -63.09 25.61
C TYR A 80 -21.74 -62.11 24.87
N ARG A 81 -23.07 -62.24 25.08
CA ARG A 81 -24.14 -61.90 24.12
C ARG A 81 -25.25 -60.98 24.70
N LEU A 82 -25.85 -60.19 23.80
CA LEU A 82 -27.27 -59.75 23.72
C LEU A 82 -27.90 -58.79 24.78
N LYS A 83 -28.40 -57.64 24.27
CA LYS A 83 -29.78 -57.06 24.33
C LYS A 83 -30.64 -57.12 25.64
N PRO A 84 -31.70 -56.28 25.77
CA PRO A 84 -31.85 -54.84 25.50
C PRO A 84 -32.63 -54.14 26.67
N ILE A 85 -33.15 -52.90 26.50
CA ILE A 85 -34.48 -52.43 27.00
C ILE A 85 -34.77 -51.00 26.48
N SER A 86 -36.03 -50.55 26.56
CA SER A 86 -36.60 -49.36 25.89
C SER A 86 -37.30 -48.38 26.87
N PHE A 87 -38.06 -47.42 26.32
CA PHE A 87 -38.83 -46.33 26.96
C PHE A 87 -38.01 -45.10 27.44
N GLY A 88 -38.56 -43.88 27.46
CA GLY A 88 -39.94 -43.46 27.13
C GLY A 88 -40.08 -41.94 26.83
N LEU A 89 -41.26 -41.55 26.33
CA LEU A 89 -41.63 -40.18 25.90
C LEU A 89 -42.36 -39.38 27.01
N ASN A 90 -42.65 -38.10 26.72
CA ASN A 90 -43.62 -37.18 27.38
C ASN A 90 -43.12 -36.42 28.63
N LYS A 91 -43.61 -35.21 28.98
CA LYS A 91 -44.31 -34.11 28.25
C LYS A 91 -44.37 -32.85 29.16
N CYS A 92 -44.80 -31.71 28.57
CA CYS A 92 -45.46 -30.56 29.22
C CYS A 92 -44.60 -29.63 30.12
N ASN A 93 -44.55 -28.31 29.82
CA ASN A 93 -45.42 -27.19 30.25
C ASN A 93 -45.11 -26.75 31.72
N ASP A 94 -44.88 -25.48 32.08
CA ASP A 94 -44.85 -24.18 31.35
C ASP A 94 -43.79 -23.23 32.04
N MET A 95 -43.74 -21.88 32.10
CA MET A 95 -44.71 -20.77 31.97
C MET A 95 -44.09 -19.41 31.55
N LEU A 96 -45.02 -18.48 31.30
CA LEU A 96 -45.00 -17.00 31.21
C LEU A 96 -44.02 -16.26 32.17
N HIS A 97 -43.61 -14.99 31.96
CA HIS A 97 -44.22 -13.92 31.14
C HIS A 97 -43.23 -12.77 30.73
N ASN A 98 -43.40 -12.23 29.52
CA ASN A 98 -43.29 -10.80 29.11
C ASN A 98 -42.18 -9.86 29.66
N ARG A 99 -41.37 -9.27 28.74
CA ARG A 99 -41.52 -7.85 28.28
C ARG A 99 -40.61 -7.49 27.08
N ASN A 100 -40.98 -6.42 26.36
CA ASN A 100 -40.39 -5.99 25.09
C ASN A 100 -39.23 -4.98 25.24
N SER A 101 -38.27 -4.98 24.30
CA SER A 101 -37.86 -3.81 23.48
C SER A 101 -36.80 -4.17 22.42
N PRO A 102 -36.74 -3.49 21.26
CA PRO A 102 -35.93 -3.92 20.10
C PRO A 102 -34.53 -3.28 20.02
N ILE A 103 -33.55 -4.02 19.50
CA ILE A 103 -32.23 -3.49 19.09
C ILE A 103 -32.17 -3.36 17.56
N HIS A 104 -31.88 -2.15 17.09
CA HIS A 104 -31.93 -1.81 15.66
C HIS A 104 -30.61 -2.16 14.94
N THR A 105 -30.52 -3.34 14.34
CA THR A 105 -29.32 -3.74 13.56
C THR A 105 -29.30 -3.11 12.17
N SER A 106 -28.33 -2.20 11.93
CA SER A 106 -28.10 -1.60 10.62
C SER A 106 -27.04 -2.37 9.82
N VAL A 107 -27.45 -3.02 8.73
CA VAL A 107 -26.55 -3.74 7.82
C VAL A 107 -26.02 -2.77 6.76
N MET A 108 -24.74 -2.40 6.86
CA MET A 108 -24.01 -1.72 5.78
C MET A 108 -23.28 -2.73 4.88
N LYS A 109 -23.12 -2.38 3.60
CA LYS A 109 -22.46 -3.22 2.59
C LYS A 109 -20.95 -2.97 2.56
N PHE A 110 -20.17 -4.03 2.49
CA PHE A 110 -18.73 -3.96 2.29
C PHE A 110 -18.38 -3.67 0.82
N SER A 111 -17.32 -2.90 0.60
CA SER A 111 -16.58 -2.88 -0.67
C SER A 111 -15.32 -3.74 -0.51
N THR A 112 -15.11 -4.69 -1.42
CA THR A 112 -14.03 -5.68 -1.32
C THR A 112 -12.76 -5.21 -2.02
N ALA A 113 -11.77 -4.79 -1.24
CA ALA A 113 -10.37 -4.77 -1.66
C ALA A 113 -9.68 -6.04 -1.12
N SER A 114 -8.96 -6.76 -1.97
CA SER A 114 -8.41 -8.09 -1.69
C SER A 114 -7.21 -8.03 -0.73
N VAL A 115 -7.37 -8.61 0.46
CA VAL A 115 -6.28 -9.04 1.34
C VAL A 115 -6.40 -10.55 1.51
N SER A 116 -5.45 -11.31 0.97
CA SER A 116 -5.52 -12.77 0.87
C SER A 116 -4.89 -13.48 2.08
N MET A 117 -5.70 -13.79 3.10
CA MET A 117 -5.55 -15.02 3.88
C MET A 117 -6.86 -15.38 4.60
N LEU A 118 -7.32 -16.62 4.42
CA LEU A 118 -8.59 -17.11 4.97
C LEU A 118 -8.42 -17.64 6.41
N GLU A 119 -9.28 -17.18 7.32
CA GLU A 119 -9.50 -17.83 8.61
C GLU A 119 -10.39 -19.08 8.43
N VAL A 120 -10.10 -20.14 9.20
CA VAL A 120 -11.01 -21.29 9.35
C VAL A 120 -11.21 -21.55 10.84
N THR A 121 -12.33 -21.08 11.38
CA THR A 121 -12.78 -21.35 12.75
C THR A 121 -13.36 -22.75 12.85
N ASN A 122 -12.86 -23.57 13.77
CA ASN A 122 -13.47 -24.85 14.14
C ASN A 122 -13.81 -24.85 15.64
N HIS A 123 -15.09 -24.99 15.96
CA HIS A 123 -15.54 -25.30 17.33
C HIS A 123 -15.37 -26.80 17.61
N THR A 124 -14.82 -27.14 18.77
CA THR A 124 -15.04 -28.46 19.39
C THR A 124 -15.34 -28.27 20.88
N LYS A 125 -16.48 -28.81 21.33
CA LYS A 125 -16.76 -28.97 22.77
C LYS A 125 -16.02 -30.23 23.25
N ARG A 126 -15.29 -30.15 24.37
CA ARG A 126 -15.08 -31.30 25.26
C ARG A 126 -15.26 -30.85 26.71
N LYS A 127 -15.74 -31.77 27.55
CA LYS A 127 -15.94 -31.58 28.98
C LYS A 127 -14.60 -31.67 29.71
N GLU A 128 -14.56 -31.08 30.89
CA GLU A 128 -13.55 -31.35 31.91
C GLU A 128 -13.94 -32.62 32.69
N GLU A 129 -12.96 -33.42 33.10
CA GLU A 129 -13.07 -34.35 34.22
C GLU A 129 -11.81 -34.19 35.09
N LEU A 130 -11.99 -34.16 36.41
CA LEU A 130 -10.90 -34.05 37.39
C LEU A 130 -10.45 -35.43 37.85
N ASN A 131 -9.15 -35.58 38.12
CA ASN A 131 -8.59 -36.41 39.20
C ASN A 131 -7.10 -36.02 39.35
N SER A 132 -6.72 -35.34 40.44
CA SER A 132 -6.27 -35.87 41.74
C SER A 132 -4.73 -36.06 41.77
N LEU A 133 -3.99 -35.21 42.50
CA LEU A 133 -3.70 -35.20 43.95
C LEU A 133 -2.66 -36.24 44.42
N SER A 134 -1.42 -35.77 44.65
CA SER A 134 -0.54 -36.26 45.72
C SER A 134 0.43 -35.14 46.15
N SER A 135 0.99 -35.22 47.36
CA SER A 135 1.68 -34.08 48.01
C SER A 135 2.65 -34.48 49.12
N TYR A 136 3.86 -33.89 49.15
CA TYR A 136 4.72 -33.68 50.33
C TYR A 136 5.62 -32.45 50.03
N LYS A 137 5.73 -31.34 50.79
CA LYS A 137 5.91 -31.03 52.24
C LYS A 137 7.36 -31.12 52.77
N LEU A 138 8.00 -29.95 52.93
CA LEU A 138 8.58 -29.36 54.17
C LEU A 138 9.05 -27.92 53.78
N GLN A 139 8.57 -26.81 54.34
CA GLN A 139 8.88 -26.14 55.64
C GLN A 139 10.29 -25.53 55.76
N ALA A 140 10.51 -24.35 56.38
CA ALA A 140 9.65 -23.19 56.71
C ALA A 140 10.46 -22.01 57.30
N ARG A 141 10.05 -20.75 57.07
CA ARG A 141 10.16 -19.61 58.02
C ARG A 141 9.23 -18.46 57.59
N MET A 142 8.95 -17.49 58.47
CA MET A 142 7.67 -16.77 58.50
C MET A 142 7.74 -15.22 58.44
N MET A 143 6.84 -14.63 57.63
CA MET A 143 5.92 -13.50 57.94
C MET A 143 6.49 -12.11 58.38
N PRO A 144 5.70 -11.01 58.48
CA PRO A 144 4.23 -10.88 58.33
C PRO A 144 3.67 -9.71 57.45
N CYS A 145 2.45 -9.92 56.92
CA CYS A 145 1.29 -8.97 56.88
C CYS A 145 1.40 -7.57 56.19
N LEU A 146 0.32 -6.89 55.76
CA LEU A 146 -1.12 -7.22 55.61
C LEU A 146 -1.75 -6.36 54.48
N GLY A 147 -3.02 -6.61 54.12
CA GLY A 147 -3.68 -6.01 52.95
C GLY A 147 -4.88 -5.06 53.24
N PRO A 148 -5.99 -5.10 52.47
CA PRO A 148 -6.53 -3.88 51.85
C PRO A 148 -8.04 -3.61 52.14
N ARG A 149 -8.59 -2.47 51.65
CA ARG A 149 -10.02 -2.33 51.27
C ARG A 149 -10.41 -1.07 50.48
N ASP A 150 -11.61 -1.15 49.91
CA ASP A 150 -12.31 -0.23 49.01
C ASP A 150 -12.94 1.01 49.71
N TYR A 151 -13.27 2.08 48.98
CA TYR A 151 -14.66 2.40 48.57
C TYR A 151 -14.79 3.65 47.65
N ARG A 152 -16.03 4.09 47.39
CA ARG A 152 -16.45 5.05 46.35
C ARG A 152 -16.63 6.49 46.84
N LEU A 153 -16.65 7.42 45.87
CA LEU A 153 -17.47 8.65 45.81
C LEU A 153 -17.36 9.69 46.96
N SER A 154 -16.76 10.84 46.66
CA SER A 154 -17.49 12.14 46.73
C SER A 154 -16.70 13.30 46.12
N ASN A 155 -17.46 14.30 45.65
CA ASN A 155 -17.09 15.68 45.32
C ASN A 155 -18.07 16.54 46.18
N PRO A 156 -17.88 17.84 46.45
CA PRO A 156 -16.91 18.77 45.89
C PRO A 156 -16.30 19.74 46.93
N HIS A 157 -15.91 20.94 46.47
CA HIS A 157 -15.63 22.17 47.24
C HIS A 157 -14.26 22.30 47.94
N ARG A 158 -13.72 23.51 48.14
CA ARG A 158 -13.78 24.80 47.40
C ARG A 158 -12.79 25.76 48.09
N ARG A 159 -12.08 26.64 47.33
CA ARG A 159 -11.31 27.80 47.85
C ARG A 159 -10.08 27.44 48.74
N LYS A 160 -9.10 28.32 48.97
CA LYS A 160 -8.45 29.37 48.12
C LYS A 160 -7.21 29.89 48.88
N LEU A 161 -6.29 30.55 48.15
CA LEU A 161 -5.37 31.64 48.59
C LEU A 161 -4.08 31.33 49.40
N TYR A 162 -3.06 32.09 48.98
CA TYR A 162 -1.91 32.68 49.70
C TYR A 162 -0.88 31.79 50.43
N GLY A 163 0.39 32.18 50.28
CA GLY A 163 1.45 31.70 51.17
C GLY A 163 2.91 31.95 50.75
N ASP A 164 3.21 32.79 49.76
CA ASP A 164 4.59 33.00 49.31
C ASP A 164 5.46 33.66 50.40
N LYS A 165 6.61 33.06 50.73
CA LYS A 165 7.64 33.62 51.63
C LYS A 165 9.03 33.13 51.26
N THR A 166 9.99 34.06 51.25
CA THR A 166 11.29 33.91 50.58
C THR A 166 12.48 33.78 51.54
N GLY A 167 13.35 32.81 51.26
CA GLY A 167 14.81 32.95 51.35
C GLY A 167 15.53 32.60 52.67
N TRP A 168 16.87 32.59 52.55
CA TRP A 168 17.92 32.46 53.59
C TRP A 168 18.10 31.07 54.24
N VAL A 169 19.32 30.53 54.41
CA VAL A 169 20.63 30.81 53.76
C VAL A 169 21.56 29.58 53.88
N GLU A 170 22.75 29.64 53.27
CA GLU A 170 23.79 28.59 53.24
C GLU A 170 24.50 28.34 54.59
N ALA A 171 25.13 27.16 54.78
CA ALA A 171 26.62 27.03 54.73
C ALA A 171 27.20 25.74 55.37
N SER A 172 27.87 24.92 54.54
CA SER A 172 29.16 24.21 54.84
C SER A 172 29.22 23.16 55.99
N CYS A 173 30.24 22.30 56.17
CA CYS A 173 31.59 22.19 55.58
C CYS A 173 32.24 20.79 55.80
N LYS A 174 33.51 20.64 55.32
CA LYS A 174 34.58 19.68 55.74
C LYS A 174 34.48 18.23 55.23
N LEU A 175 35.57 17.54 54.84
CA LEU A 175 37.03 17.82 54.76
C LEU A 175 37.56 17.15 53.43
N THR A 176 38.84 17.05 53.03
CA THR A 176 40.14 17.10 53.74
C THR A 176 41.21 17.92 52.98
N GLN A 177 42.43 17.39 52.77
CA GLN A 177 43.63 17.95 52.11
C GLN A 177 44.43 16.75 51.52
N LYS A 178 45.50 16.85 50.72
CA LYS A 178 46.48 17.91 50.36
C LYS A 178 46.95 17.63 48.88
N LYS A 179 47.85 18.37 48.21
CA LYS A 179 48.82 19.40 48.63
C LYS A 179 48.78 20.67 47.77
N ASN A 180 49.94 21.19 47.36
CA ASN A 180 50.20 22.55 46.86
C ASN A 180 50.81 22.45 45.43
N GLU A 181 51.70 23.26 44.85
CA GLU A 181 52.62 24.38 45.21
C GLU A 181 53.06 25.02 43.85
N MET A 182 53.46 26.29 43.66
CA MET A 182 53.53 27.51 44.48
C MET A 182 53.70 28.75 43.56
N HIS A 183 53.71 29.97 44.12
CA HIS A 183 54.16 31.26 43.53
C HIS A 183 53.45 31.84 42.28
N ASP A 184 52.47 32.73 42.53
CA ASP A 184 52.53 34.22 42.39
C ASP A 184 53.49 34.94 41.38
N PRO A 185 53.21 36.21 40.96
CA PRO A 185 51.90 36.90 40.85
C PRO A 185 51.69 37.93 39.68
N ALA A 186 50.42 38.29 39.44
CA ALA A 186 49.86 39.62 39.03
C ALA A 186 50.11 40.29 37.64
N LYS A 187 49.01 40.57 36.89
CA LYS A 187 48.57 41.93 36.44
C LYS A 187 47.16 41.98 35.77
N SER A 188 46.62 43.20 35.64
CA SER A 188 45.24 43.68 35.43
C SER A 188 44.58 43.63 34.02
N SER A 189 43.25 43.35 33.95
CA SER A 189 42.08 44.22 33.57
C SER A 189 42.22 45.37 32.53
N PRO A 190 41.18 45.84 31.74
CA PRO A 190 39.80 45.37 31.43
C PRO A 190 39.35 45.44 29.91
N TYR A 191 38.03 45.27 29.65
CA TYR A 191 37.19 45.68 28.47
C TYR A 191 37.38 47.16 27.99
N PRO A 192 36.91 47.67 26.79
CA PRO A 192 35.55 47.44 26.20
C PRO A 192 35.26 47.71 24.66
N PHE A 193 33.98 47.51 24.27
CA PHE A 193 33.09 48.30 23.35
C PHE A 193 33.43 48.73 21.88
N ASN A 194 32.58 48.27 20.94
CA ASN A 194 31.57 49.05 20.16
C ASN A 194 31.89 49.94 18.90
N THR A 195 30.89 50.02 18.00
CA THR A 195 30.50 51.12 17.05
C THR A 195 31.40 51.63 15.89
N ASN A 196 30.92 51.39 14.65
CA ASN A 196 30.36 52.36 13.66
C ASN A 196 31.10 53.60 13.10
N THR A 197 30.66 53.95 11.87
CA THR A 197 30.43 55.28 11.24
C THR A 197 31.56 56.15 10.63
N ILE A 198 31.36 56.41 9.32
CA ILE A 198 31.41 57.70 8.60
C ILE A 198 32.72 58.52 8.54
N ALA A 199 33.21 58.71 7.31
CA ALA A 199 33.68 60.00 6.77
C ALA A 199 33.36 60.07 5.25
N CYS A 200 33.27 61.27 4.66
CA CYS A 200 32.83 61.46 3.27
C CYS A 200 33.67 62.52 2.54
N SER A 201 34.20 62.17 1.35
CA SER A 201 34.91 63.10 0.43
C SER A 201 35.28 62.38 -0.90
N SER A 202 35.31 62.98 -2.10
CA SER A 202 34.60 64.16 -2.65
C SER A 202 35.01 64.39 -4.13
N ILE A 203 34.02 64.52 -5.03
CA ILE A 203 34.02 65.34 -6.28
C ILE A 203 35.00 64.95 -7.44
N GLY A 204 34.51 65.06 -8.69
CA GLY A 204 35.19 64.75 -9.98
C GLY A 204 34.40 63.69 -10.77
N GLN A 205 33.69 63.94 -11.88
CA GLN A 205 33.83 64.89 -13.02
C GLN A 205 35.19 64.77 -13.74
N GLU A 206 35.31 64.56 -15.05
CA GLU A 206 34.34 64.26 -16.15
C GLU A 206 35.13 63.73 -17.39
N SER A 207 34.68 63.54 -18.66
CA SER A 207 33.45 63.85 -19.43
C SER A 207 33.29 63.01 -20.73
N ILE A 208 32.04 62.96 -21.23
CA ILE A 208 31.54 62.98 -22.64
C ILE A 208 32.51 62.63 -23.81
N ILE A 209 32.09 61.78 -24.78
CA ILE A 209 32.02 62.02 -26.27
C ILE A 209 31.67 60.74 -27.09
N SER A 210 31.17 60.94 -28.31
CA SER A 210 30.53 59.98 -29.23
C SER A 210 31.39 59.49 -30.42
N LYS A 211 30.87 58.51 -31.19
CA LYS A 211 30.95 58.29 -32.68
C LYS A 211 30.81 56.78 -33.04
N ASN A 212 30.52 56.35 -34.28
CA ASN A 212 29.59 56.80 -35.34
C ASN A 212 29.54 55.73 -36.46
N GLU A 213 28.42 55.58 -37.18
CA GLU A 213 28.30 54.86 -38.49
C GLU A 213 28.73 53.37 -38.54
N GLY A 214 28.45 52.56 -39.57
CA GLY A 214 27.71 52.77 -40.84
C GLY A 214 27.29 51.43 -41.49
N CYS A 215 26.67 51.45 -42.68
CA CYS A 215 25.91 50.30 -43.24
C CYS A 215 26.44 49.73 -44.59
N ASN A 216 25.97 48.51 -44.91
CA ASN A 216 25.69 47.92 -46.24
C ASN A 216 26.81 47.59 -47.25
N LEU A 217 26.81 46.33 -47.72
CA LEU A 217 26.51 45.84 -49.09
C LEU A 217 26.10 44.33 -48.97
N MET A 218 25.28 43.62 -49.77
CA MET A 218 24.55 43.69 -51.07
C MET A 218 25.11 42.86 -52.25
N LEU A 219 24.17 42.31 -53.07
CA LEU A 219 24.32 41.45 -54.28
C LEU A 219 24.83 40.01 -53.98
N GLN A 220 24.47 38.91 -54.68
CA GLN A 220 23.54 38.56 -55.80
C GLN A 220 23.44 37.00 -55.88
N ASP A 221 22.56 36.24 -56.58
CA ASP A 221 21.35 36.46 -57.43
C ASP A 221 20.60 35.09 -57.69
N LEU A 222 19.46 35.11 -58.41
CA LEU A 222 18.77 34.01 -59.15
C LEU A 222 18.11 32.81 -58.39
N CYS A 223 17.21 32.00 -58.99
CA CYS A 223 15.86 32.22 -59.57
C CYS A 223 15.37 30.99 -60.42
N GLU A 224 14.33 30.27 -59.95
CA GLU A 224 13.21 29.65 -60.73
C GLU A 224 13.46 28.71 -61.95
N PRO A 225 12.45 28.18 -62.72
CA PRO A 225 10.96 28.25 -62.64
C PRO A 225 10.17 26.90 -62.72
N ALA A 226 8.83 26.94 -62.50
CA ALA A 226 7.72 26.21 -63.22
C ALA A 226 6.42 26.08 -62.35
N LEU A 227 5.34 26.85 -62.59
CA LEU A 227 4.19 26.61 -63.51
C LEU A 227 3.28 25.39 -63.14
N SER A 228 2.16 25.57 -62.42
CA SER A 228 0.76 25.86 -62.91
C SER A 228 -0.08 24.59 -63.23
N SER A 229 -1.43 24.53 -63.14
CA SER A 229 -2.49 25.56 -63.20
C SER A 229 -3.90 25.09 -62.71
N LEU A 230 -4.76 26.04 -62.26
CA LEU A 230 -6.26 26.03 -62.24
C LEU A 230 -6.99 25.03 -61.27
N GLN A 231 -8.24 25.22 -60.83
CA GLN A 231 -9.34 26.13 -61.27
C GLN A 231 -10.30 26.64 -60.14
N GLN A 232 -11.12 27.65 -60.50
CA GLN A 232 -12.24 28.40 -59.87
C GLN A 232 -13.39 27.59 -59.17
N SER A 233 -14.38 28.13 -58.42
CA SER A 233 -14.80 29.51 -58.02
C SER A 233 -16.01 29.54 -57.03
N ILE A 234 -16.18 30.64 -56.26
CA ILE A 234 -17.44 31.42 -55.92
C ILE A 234 -18.66 30.63 -55.33
N ILE A 235 -19.31 31.01 -54.20
CA ILE A 235 -20.35 32.07 -54.03
C ILE A 235 -20.39 32.59 -52.59
N GLU A 236 -20.46 33.92 -52.41
CA GLU A 236 -21.17 34.59 -51.30
C GLU A 236 -22.45 35.25 -51.83
N ASN A 237 -23.42 35.58 -50.96
CA ASN A 237 -24.51 36.49 -51.33
C ASN A 237 -25.05 37.29 -50.12
N SER A 238 -25.53 38.52 -50.36
CA SER A 238 -25.50 39.62 -49.38
C SER A 238 -26.82 40.39 -49.20
N LYS A 239 -27.00 41.03 -48.03
CA LYS A 239 -27.70 42.32 -47.79
C LYS A 239 -27.42 42.79 -46.33
N VAL A 240 -26.98 44.00 -45.95
CA VAL A 240 -27.00 45.41 -46.46
C VAL A 240 -28.07 46.28 -45.77
N LEU A 241 -27.71 47.56 -45.53
CA LEU A 241 -28.32 48.59 -44.63
C LEU A 241 -27.86 48.41 -43.15
N ILE A 242 -27.17 49.34 -42.47
CA ILE A 242 -27.15 50.83 -42.44
C ILE A 242 -28.42 51.40 -41.79
N ASP A 243 -28.32 51.89 -40.54
CA ASP A 243 -28.37 53.34 -40.29
C ASP A 243 -27.76 53.76 -38.92
N THR A 244 -27.80 55.04 -38.60
CA THR A 244 -27.04 55.70 -37.51
C THR A 244 -27.88 56.21 -36.33
N GLU A 245 -27.22 56.95 -35.41
CA GLU A 245 -27.73 57.69 -34.24
C GLU A 245 -27.94 56.91 -32.92
N ARG A 246 -28.02 57.54 -31.73
CA ARG A 246 -27.23 58.58 -31.00
C ARG A 246 -28.12 59.01 -29.80
N VAL A 247 -27.55 59.15 -28.60
CA VAL A 247 -28.23 59.71 -27.38
C VAL A 247 -29.38 58.81 -26.85
N GLY A 248 -29.60 58.65 -25.54
CA GLY A 248 -28.85 59.11 -24.37
C GLY A 248 -29.51 58.70 -23.04
N THR A 249 -29.06 59.35 -21.97
CA THR A 249 -29.69 59.60 -20.65
C THR A 249 -31.22 59.38 -20.54
N GLU A 250 -31.80 58.95 -19.40
CA GLU A 250 -31.31 59.08 -18.01
C GLU A 250 -31.93 58.09 -16.99
N SER A 251 -31.74 58.37 -15.70
CA SER A 251 -32.02 57.56 -14.50
C SER A 251 -33.46 57.65 -13.93
N ASN A 252 -33.68 56.90 -12.82
CA ASN A 252 -34.67 57.09 -11.74
C ASN A 252 -36.01 56.30 -11.81
N ILE A 253 -36.71 56.01 -10.68
CA ILE A 253 -36.34 55.57 -9.30
C ILE A 253 -37.65 55.23 -8.51
N LEU A 254 -37.56 54.59 -7.33
CA LEU A 254 -38.68 54.25 -6.38
C LEU A 254 -39.73 53.23 -6.93
N SER A 255 -40.67 52.66 -6.14
CA SER A 255 -40.67 51.96 -4.82
C SER A 255 -42.12 51.51 -4.49
N LEU A 256 -42.35 50.88 -3.32
CA LEU A 256 -43.65 50.67 -2.62
C LEU A 256 -44.62 49.61 -3.21
N GLU A 257 -45.50 48.94 -2.44
CA GLU A 257 -45.38 48.43 -1.05
C GLU A 257 -46.40 47.28 -0.79
N ILE A 258 -46.62 46.93 0.48
CA ILE A 258 -47.24 45.70 1.05
C ILE A 258 -48.78 45.61 0.86
N GLY A 259 -49.32 44.38 0.86
CA GLY A 259 -50.74 44.05 1.11
C GLY A 259 -50.94 42.59 1.54
N GLU A 260 -51.85 42.30 2.48
CA GLU A 260 -52.08 40.97 3.10
C GLU A 260 -53.49 40.37 2.81
N GLU A 261 -53.84 39.29 3.55
CA GLU A 261 -55.12 38.57 3.65
C GLU A 261 -55.39 37.51 2.54
N LYS A 262 -55.61 36.21 2.79
CA LYS A 262 -56.40 35.39 3.76
C LYS A 262 -57.81 35.01 3.23
N ILE A 263 -58.00 33.72 2.88
CA ILE A 263 -58.84 32.70 3.59
C ILE A 263 -60.34 32.88 3.26
N ASP A 264 -61.02 31.96 2.55
CA ASP A 264 -61.57 30.72 3.13
C ASP A 264 -61.90 29.62 2.07
N GLU A 265 -62.29 28.42 2.52
CA GLU A 265 -62.75 27.26 1.70
C GLU A 265 -64.29 27.12 1.68
N VAL A 266 -64.88 26.41 0.70
CA VAL A 266 -66.05 25.47 0.89
C VAL A 266 -66.45 24.68 -0.38
N ASN A 267 -66.35 23.34 -0.27
CA ASN A 267 -67.14 22.21 -0.81
C ASN A 267 -67.88 22.10 -2.18
N ASP A 268 -67.74 20.88 -2.74
CA ASP A 268 -68.76 19.93 -3.26
C ASP A 268 -69.24 19.82 -4.75
N ASN A 269 -68.65 18.81 -5.42
CA ASN A 269 -69.30 17.62 -6.04
C ASN A 269 -70.05 17.60 -7.40
N HIS A 270 -69.47 16.80 -8.31
CA HIS A 270 -70.09 16.01 -9.40
C HIS A 270 -70.73 16.77 -10.60
N ARG A 271 -70.82 16.22 -11.83
CA ARG A 271 -70.65 14.83 -12.34
C ARG A 271 -69.93 14.80 -13.71
N LEU A 272 -69.68 13.60 -14.26
CA LEU A 272 -68.81 13.33 -15.42
C LEU A 272 -69.34 13.77 -16.80
N THR A 273 -68.41 14.15 -17.69
CA THR A 273 -68.37 13.69 -19.12
C THR A 273 -66.93 13.81 -19.67
N THR A 274 -66.66 13.33 -20.89
CA THR A 274 -65.34 12.72 -21.24
C THR A 274 -64.50 13.38 -22.34
N THR A 275 -63.20 13.54 -22.04
CA THR A 275 -62.02 13.59 -22.96
C THR A 275 -61.87 14.78 -23.93
N PRO A 276 -60.63 15.08 -24.44
CA PRO A 276 -59.30 14.58 -24.06
C PRO A 276 -58.37 15.68 -23.47
N LYS A 277 -57.37 15.30 -22.67
CA LYS A 277 -56.38 16.24 -22.10
C LYS A 277 -55.18 16.46 -23.02
N LYS A 278 -54.77 17.72 -23.26
CA LYS A 278 -53.37 18.04 -23.57
C LYS A 278 -52.51 17.76 -22.33
N ALA A 279 -51.42 17.02 -22.49
CA ALA A 279 -50.50 16.72 -21.39
C ALA A 279 -49.46 17.84 -21.22
N THR A 280 -49.66 18.72 -20.24
CA THR A 280 -48.60 19.60 -19.73
C THR A 280 -47.75 18.83 -18.71
N ASN A 281 -46.43 18.83 -18.90
CA ASN A 281 -45.48 18.15 -18.01
C ASN A 281 -45.29 18.91 -16.70
N ALA A 282 -46.20 18.72 -15.75
CA ALA A 282 -45.98 19.12 -14.37
C ALA A 282 -44.83 18.30 -13.76
N LYS A 283 -43.69 18.94 -13.47
CA LYS A 283 -42.63 18.34 -12.65
C LYS A 283 -43.22 18.03 -11.27
N LEU A 284 -43.29 16.75 -10.90
CA LEU A 284 -43.55 16.32 -9.54
C LEU A 284 -42.35 16.68 -8.66
N THR A 285 -42.43 17.84 -8.00
CA THR A 285 -41.43 18.33 -7.04
C THR A 285 -41.45 17.41 -5.82
N VAL A 286 -40.54 16.43 -5.77
CA VAL A 286 -40.41 15.56 -4.59
C VAL A 286 -39.76 16.37 -3.47
N THR A 287 -40.53 16.75 -2.47
CA THR A 287 -40.06 17.56 -1.33
C THR A 287 -38.94 16.83 -0.60
N MET A 288 -37.71 17.34 -0.72
CA MET A 288 -36.57 16.90 0.08
C MET A 288 -36.71 17.48 1.48
N THR A 289 -36.53 16.67 2.52
CA THR A 289 -36.66 17.12 3.92
C THR A 289 -35.43 16.77 4.76
N ARG A 290 -35.06 17.70 5.66
CA ARG A 290 -33.94 17.57 6.61
C ARG A 290 -34.47 17.13 7.98
N SER A 291 -33.62 16.48 8.79
CA SER A 291 -34.01 16.10 10.16
C SER A 291 -33.84 17.27 11.13
N ALA A 292 -34.60 17.26 12.24
CA ALA A 292 -34.47 18.28 13.28
C ALA A 292 -33.07 18.29 13.94
N GLU A 293 -32.38 17.15 13.97
CA GLU A 293 -30.99 17.04 14.42
C GLU A 293 -30.02 17.71 13.43
N GLN A 294 -30.25 17.52 12.12
CA GLN A 294 -29.47 18.16 11.05
C GLN A 294 -29.65 19.69 11.05
N SER A 295 -30.86 20.20 11.32
CA SER A 295 -31.09 21.64 11.50
C SER A 295 -30.28 22.21 12.68
N LYS A 296 -30.40 21.61 13.88
CA LYS A 296 -29.62 22.01 15.06
C LYS A 296 -28.11 21.94 14.85
N LEU A 297 -27.64 20.96 14.08
CA LEU A 297 -26.23 20.81 13.73
C LEU A 297 -25.76 21.91 12.77
N ARG A 298 -26.61 22.31 11.81
CA ARG A 298 -26.36 23.46 10.92
C ARG A 298 -26.42 24.79 11.67
N GLU A 299 -27.36 24.98 12.58
CA GLU A 299 -27.42 26.16 13.48
C GLU A 299 -26.12 26.29 14.30
N ARG A 300 -25.70 25.19 14.95
CA ARG A 300 -24.44 25.12 15.71
C ARG A 300 -23.22 25.40 14.81
N LEU A 301 -23.19 24.88 13.58
CA LEU A 301 -22.13 25.18 12.61
C LEU A 301 -22.11 26.67 12.21
N CYS A 302 -23.26 27.25 11.86
CA CYS A 302 -23.36 28.65 11.45
C CYS A 302 -22.93 29.63 12.55
N SER A 303 -22.98 29.26 13.83
CA SER A 303 -22.54 30.11 14.95
C SER A 303 -21.07 30.57 14.90
N ILE A 304 -20.20 29.93 14.10
CA ILE A 304 -18.82 30.41 13.94
C ILE A 304 -18.67 31.51 12.88
N TYR A 305 -19.69 31.80 12.07
CA TYR A 305 -19.63 32.69 10.90
C TYR A 305 -19.06 34.08 11.22
N ASP A 306 -19.47 34.66 12.35
CA ASP A 306 -19.04 36.00 12.75
C ASP A 306 -17.53 36.10 13.02
N ASN A 307 -16.86 34.98 13.30
CA ASN A 307 -15.41 34.90 13.52
C ASN A 307 -14.60 34.73 12.21
N ILE A 308 -15.28 34.59 11.07
CA ILE A 308 -14.68 34.36 9.74
C ILE A 308 -14.68 35.66 8.94
N LEU A 309 -13.53 36.00 8.35
CA LEU A 309 -13.43 37.04 7.33
C LEU A 309 -13.62 36.43 5.94
N VAL A 310 -14.72 36.79 5.27
CA VAL A 310 -14.99 36.39 3.89
C VAL A 310 -14.20 37.30 2.93
N VAL A 311 -13.27 36.71 2.18
CA VAL A 311 -12.42 37.39 1.21
C VAL A 311 -12.93 37.10 -0.19
N ASN A 312 -13.71 38.03 -0.76
CA ASN A 312 -14.43 37.88 -2.03
C ASN A 312 -14.01 38.88 -3.11
N ASN A 313 -12.91 39.61 -2.92
CA ASN A 313 -12.43 40.60 -3.88
C ASN A 313 -10.90 40.80 -3.78
N LEU A 314 -10.30 41.27 -4.87
CA LEU A 314 -8.84 41.42 -5.01
C LEU A 314 -8.21 42.41 -4.02
N SER A 315 -8.92 43.47 -3.63
CA SER A 315 -8.42 44.49 -2.70
C SER A 315 -8.27 43.92 -1.29
N LEU A 316 -9.31 43.23 -0.81
CA LEU A 316 -9.29 42.55 0.48
C LEU A 316 -8.31 41.37 0.47
N ALA A 317 -8.24 40.60 -0.62
CA ALA A 317 -7.27 39.51 -0.79
C ALA A 317 -5.82 40.01 -0.64
N LYS A 318 -5.46 41.10 -1.35
CA LYS A 318 -4.13 41.72 -1.25
C LYS A 318 -3.82 42.25 0.15
N LYS A 319 -4.80 42.82 0.87
CA LYS A 319 -4.64 43.23 2.28
C LYS A 319 -4.36 42.03 3.18
N VAL A 320 -5.19 40.99 3.10
CA VAL A 320 -5.12 39.80 3.97
C VAL A 320 -3.84 39.00 3.71
N ALA A 321 -3.46 38.80 2.44
CA ALA A 321 -2.19 38.14 2.09
C ALA A 321 -0.97 38.87 2.68
N LYS A 322 -0.94 40.22 2.62
CA LYS A 322 0.12 41.01 3.27
C LYS A 322 0.12 40.84 4.79
N MET A 323 -1.05 40.72 5.42
CA MET A 323 -1.14 40.47 6.87
C MET A 323 -0.61 39.07 7.24
N LEU A 324 -0.85 38.05 6.41
CA LEU A 324 -0.24 36.73 6.58
C LEU A 324 1.29 36.77 6.41
N THR A 325 1.80 37.39 5.34
CA THR A 325 3.24 37.35 5.01
C THR A 325 4.12 38.27 5.85
N VAL A 326 3.56 39.33 6.44
CA VAL A 326 4.27 40.34 7.25
C VAL A 326 3.87 40.28 8.72
N ASN A 327 2.60 40.53 9.07
CA ASN A 327 2.17 40.68 10.46
C ASN A 327 2.17 39.35 11.22
N TYR A 328 1.64 38.29 10.60
CA TYR A 328 1.40 37.00 11.23
C TYR A 328 2.38 35.89 10.81
N ARG A 329 3.44 36.26 10.08
CA ARG A 329 4.51 35.39 9.54
C ARG A 329 5.11 34.39 10.56
N HIS A 330 5.09 34.76 11.83
CA HIS A 330 5.65 34.01 12.96
C HIS A 330 4.69 32.97 13.56
N LEU A 331 3.40 33.02 13.21
CA LEU A 331 2.38 32.09 13.66
C LEU A 331 2.41 30.79 12.84
N ILE A 332 1.65 29.80 13.30
CA ILE A 332 1.40 28.56 12.56
C ILE A 332 0.00 28.67 11.96
N HIS A 333 -0.08 28.54 10.64
CA HIS A 333 -1.33 28.66 9.90
C HIS A 333 -1.85 27.27 9.54
N ALA A 334 -3.06 26.91 9.96
CA ALA A 334 -3.73 25.76 9.37
C ALA A 334 -4.42 26.17 8.07
N CYS A 335 -4.25 25.35 7.02
CA CYS A 335 -4.76 25.59 5.67
C CYS A 335 -5.58 24.39 5.19
N ASP A 336 -6.56 24.65 4.35
CA ASP A 336 -7.55 23.70 3.84
C ASP A 336 -8.12 24.20 2.49
N THR A 337 -8.26 23.31 1.50
CA THR A 337 -8.79 23.65 0.16
C THR A 337 -10.05 22.84 -0.20
N GLU A 338 -11.08 23.55 -0.67
CA GLU A 338 -12.28 22.94 -1.24
C GLU A 338 -12.13 22.90 -2.77
N VAL A 339 -12.33 21.71 -3.35
CA VAL A 339 -11.97 21.41 -4.74
C VAL A 339 -13.14 20.77 -5.48
N SER A 340 -13.40 21.23 -6.70
CA SER A 340 -14.39 20.63 -7.61
C SER A 340 -13.74 20.04 -8.87
N LYS A 341 -14.55 19.47 -9.76
CA LYS A 341 -14.11 18.85 -11.04
C LYS A 341 -13.02 17.77 -10.88
N ILE A 342 -13.12 16.96 -9.83
CA ILE A 342 -12.25 15.79 -9.61
C ILE A 342 -13.01 14.63 -8.94
N ASP A 343 -12.96 13.42 -9.52
CA ASP A 343 -13.32 12.18 -8.84
C ASP A 343 -12.08 11.60 -8.15
N VAL A 344 -11.85 12.03 -6.91
CA VAL A 344 -10.73 11.65 -6.03
C VAL A 344 -10.54 10.13 -5.81
N LYS A 345 -11.48 9.29 -6.28
CA LYS A 345 -11.36 7.81 -6.27
C LYS A 345 -10.70 7.25 -7.53
N LYS A 346 -10.78 7.95 -8.66
CA LYS A 346 -10.15 7.58 -9.93
C LYS A 346 -8.93 8.44 -10.25
N GLU A 347 -9.03 9.73 -9.99
CA GLU A 347 -8.11 10.75 -10.51
C GLU A 347 -6.98 11.07 -9.52
N THR A 348 -5.86 11.57 -10.05
CA THR A 348 -4.74 12.11 -9.25
C THR A 348 -4.89 13.63 -9.11
N PRO A 349 -4.63 14.24 -7.93
CA PRO A 349 -4.75 15.70 -7.78
C PRO A 349 -3.65 16.48 -8.53
N VAL A 350 -2.60 15.80 -9.00
CA VAL A 350 -1.64 16.38 -9.95
C VAL A 350 -2.38 16.68 -11.26
N ASP A 351 -2.30 17.92 -11.72
CA ASP A 351 -2.94 18.45 -12.93
C ASP A 351 -4.48 18.43 -13.01
N HIS A 352 -5.19 17.84 -12.04
CA HIS A 352 -6.66 17.74 -11.99
C HIS A 352 -7.28 18.48 -10.79
N GLY A 353 -8.56 18.83 -10.93
CA GLY A 353 -9.33 19.55 -9.92
C GLY A 353 -9.15 21.07 -9.95
N GLU A 354 -10.19 21.80 -9.57
CA GLU A 354 -10.18 23.26 -9.47
C GLU A 354 -10.57 23.70 -8.04
N ILE A 355 -9.77 24.58 -7.43
CA ILE A 355 -10.05 25.17 -6.12
C ILE A 355 -11.22 26.15 -6.25
N ILE A 356 -12.28 25.94 -5.47
CA ILE A 356 -13.48 26.80 -5.44
C ILE A 356 -13.46 27.76 -4.24
N CYS A 357 -12.84 27.35 -3.13
CA CYS A 357 -12.46 28.21 -2.02
C CYS A 357 -11.34 27.57 -1.21
N PHE A 358 -10.73 28.34 -0.33
CA PHE A 358 -9.81 27.80 0.69
C PHE A 358 -9.98 28.57 2.00
N SER A 359 -9.65 27.93 3.11
CA SER A 359 -9.67 28.55 4.43
C SER A 359 -8.29 28.57 5.07
N ILE A 360 -8.02 29.60 5.86
CA ILE A 360 -6.79 29.72 6.66
C ILE A 360 -7.15 30.15 8.08
N TYR A 361 -6.69 29.40 9.08
CA TYR A 361 -6.84 29.72 10.49
C TYR A 361 -5.47 29.90 11.14
N SER A 362 -5.25 31.05 11.77
CA SER A 362 -3.92 31.44 12.28
C SER A 362 -3.83 31.45 13.82
N GLY A 363 -4.75 30.76 14.49
CA GLY A 363 -4.90 30.82 15.95
C GLY A 363 -5.58 32.12 16.45
N PRO A 364 -5.92 32.20 17.74
CA PRO A 364 -6.68 33.32 18.31
C PRO A 364 -5.89 34.64 18.43
N GLU A 365 -4.58 34.62 18.17
CA GLU A 365 -3.69 35.79 18.24
C GLU A 365 -3.74 36.67 16.99
N ALA A 366 -4.28 36.15 15.87
CA ALA A 366 -4.42 36.90 14.63
C ALA A 366 -5.77 37.64 14.56
N ASP A 367 -5.75 38.91 14.13
CA ASP A 367 -6.94 39.62 13.64
C ASP A 367 -6.74 40.11 12.20
N PHE A 368 -7.57 39.62 11.28
CA PHE A 368 -7.63 40.10 9.89
C PHE A 368 -8.61 41.29 9.72
N GLY A 369 -9.41 41.57 10.75
CA GLY A 369 -10.24 42.76 10.89
C GLY A 369 -11.49 42.47 11.73
N GLY A 370 -11.56 43.03 12.94
CA GLY A 370 -12.75 42.95 13.80
C GLY A 370 -12.76 41.74 14.74
N GLY A 371 -11.60 41.31 15.22
CA GLY A 371 -11.42 40.10 16.03
C GLY A 371 -11.49 38.78 15.24
N LYS A 372 -11.35 38.84 13.91
CA LYS A 372 -11.55 37.69 13.00
C LYS A 372 -10.21 36.98 12.77
N SER A 373 -10.06 35.80 13.36
CA SER A 373 -8.83 34.98 13.35
C SER A 373 -8.81 33.90 12.27
N CYS A 374 -9.93 33.70 11.58
CA CYS A 374 -10.06 32.80 10.44
C CYS A 374 -10.45 33.58 9.19
N ILE A 375 -9.89 33.21 8.04
CA ILE A 375 -10.31 33.71 6.73
C ILE A 375 -10.88 32.57 5.89
N TRP A 376 -11.82 32.90 5.03
CA TRP A 376 -12.32 32.02 3.97
C TRP A 376 -12.31 32.81 2.66
N VAL A 377 -11.71 32.25 1.62
CA VAL A 377 -11.38 32.96 0.38
C VAL A 377 -12.19 32.39 -0.79
N ASP A 378 -13.02 33.23 -1.39
CA ASP A 378 -13.87 32.86 -2.52
C ASP A 378 -13.06 32.89 -3.83
N VAL A 379 -12.65 31.71 -4.30
CA VAL A 379 -11.98 31.60 -5.60
C VAL A 379 -13.03 31.53 -6.72
N LEU A 380 -14.10 30.74 -6.53
CA LEU A 380 -15.15 30.46 -7.51
C LEU A 380 -15.81 31.72 -8.07
N ASP A 381 -16.29 32.61 -7.19
CA ASP A 381 -17.06 33.80 -7.57
C ASP A 381 -16.33 35.12 -7.23
N GLY A 382 -15.31 35.10 -6.36
CA GLY A 382 -14.59 36.30 -5.92
C GLY A 382 -13.53 36.85 -6.90
N GLY A 383 -13.13 36.05 -7.92
CA GLY A 383 -12.16 36.49 -8.93
C GLY A 383 -11.28 35.39 -9.54
N GLY A 384 -11.55 34.11 -9.26
CA GLY A 384 -10.81 32.97 -9.81
C GLY A 384 -9.32 33.01 -9.46
N LYS A 385 -8.50 32.55 -10.42
CA LYS A 385 -7.04 32.56 -10.33
C LYS A 385 -6.45 33.91 -9.93
N LYS A 386 -7.10 35.05 -10.23
CA LYS A 386 -6.61 36.38 -9.82
C LYS A 386 -6.62 36.57 -8.30
N ILE A 387 -7.60 36.01 -7.58
CA ILE A 387 -7.60 36.02 -6.10
C ILE A 387 -6.53 35.08 -5.55
N LEU A 388 -6.47 33.85 -6.06
CA LEU A 388 -5.50 32.85 -5.57
C LEU A 388 -4.05 33.33 -5.74
N ASN A 389 -3.74 33.98 -6.87
CA ASN A 389 -2.43 34.60 -7.13
C ASN A 389 -2.05 35.68 -6.09
N MET A 390 -2.99 36.32 -5.37
CA MET A 390 -2.65 37.27 -4.31
C MET A 390 -2.03 36.58 -3.08
N PHE A 391 -2.21 35.27 -2.93
CA PHE A 391 -1.67 34.46 -1.84
C PHE A 391 -0.44 33.63 -2.26
N ALA A 392 0.08 33.80 -3.49
CA ALA A 392 1.26 33.10 -3.97
C ALA A 392 2.46 33.27 -3.02
N ASP A 393 2.80 34.51 -2.66
CA ASP A 393 3.84 34.83 -1.67
C ASP A 393 3.68 34.05 -0.35
N PHE A 394 2.44 33.89 0.13
CA PHE A 394 2.16 33.15 1.36
C PHE A 394 2.45 31.65 1.19
N PHE A 395 1.95 31.02 0.13
CA PHE A 395 2.13 29.59 -0.11
C PHE A 395 3.58 29.23 -0.48
N GLN A 396 4.28 30.10 -1.21
CA GLN A 396 5.66 29.89 -1.66
C GLN A 396 6.72 30.14 -0.58
N ASP A 397 6.43 30.90 0.48
CA ASP A 397 7.43 31.24 1.49
C ASP A 397 7.77 30.05 2.42
N PRO A 398 9.02 29.54 2.43
CA PRO A 398 9.39 28.37 3.22
C PRO A 398 9.49 28.65 4.73
N SER A 399 9.55 29.91 5.15
CA SER A 399 9.65 30.28 6.58
C SER A 399 8.28 30.46 7.25
N ILE A 400 7.22 30.69 6.48
CA ILE A 400 5.84 30.71 6.97
C ILE A 400 5.37 29.27 7.16
N LYS A 401 5.01 28.90 8.39
CA LYS A 401 4.68 27.54 8.79
C LYS A 401 3.21 27.20 8.51
N LYS A 402 2.96 26.23 7.61
CA LYS A 402 1.62 25.72 7.30
C LYS A 402 1.38 24.30 7.85
N VAL A 403 0.20 24.08 8.40
CA VAL A 403 -0.27 22.80 8.94
C VAL A 403 -1.52 22.36 8.19
N TRP A 404 -1.60 21.06 7.92
CA TRP A 404 -2.61 20.49 7.04
C TRP A 404 -3.21 19.20 7.61
N HIS A 405 -4.20 18.67 6.92
CA HIS A 405 -4.73 17.33 7.12
C HIS A 405 -4.78 16.62 5.77
N ASN A 406 -3.82 15.73 5.48
CA ASN A 406 -3.57 15.17 4.14
C ASN A 406 -2.98 16.19 3.12
N TYR A 407 -1.87 16.83 3.51
CA TYR A 407 -1.14 17.89 2.77
C TYR A 407 -0.91 17.59 1.28
N SER A 408 -0.65 16.32 0.92
CA SER A 408 -0.51 15.85 -0.46
C SER A 408 -1.59 16.43 -1.38
N PHE A 409 -2.86 16.35 -0.98
CA PHE A 409 -3.97 16.76 -1.83
C PHE A 409 -3.98 18.27 -2.06
N ASP A 410 -3.98 19.06 -0.97
CA ASP A 410 -3.97 20.53 -1.02
C ASP A 410 -2.74 21.07 -1.76
N CYS A 411 -1.58 20.43 -1.60
CA CYS A 411 -0.36 20.82 -2.29
C CYS A 411 -0.55 20.74 -3.80
N HIS A 412 -0.87 19.55 -4.34
CA HIS A 412 -0.96 19.35 -5.78
C HIS A 412 -2.04 20.25 -6.42
N VAL A 413 -3.22 20.39 -5.78
CA VAL A 413 -4.30 21.25 -6.34
C VAL A 413 -3.95 22.74 -6.31
N ILE A 414 -3.12 23.21 -5.38
CA ILE A 414 -2.58 24.58 -5.40
C ILE A 414 -1.50 24.70 -6.50
N GLU A 415 -0.60 23.74 -6.61
CA GLU A 415 0.48 23.76 -7.61
C GLU A 415 -0.02 23.73 -9.06
N ASN A 416 -1.21 23.18 -9.32
CA ASN A 416 -1.91 23.24 -10.61
C ASN A 416 -2.14 24.68 -11.11
N TYR A 417 -2.10 25.68 -10.22
CA TYR A 417 -2.19 27.10 -10.61
C TYR A 417 -0.83 27.73 -10.97
N GLY A 418 0.29 27.01 -10.85
CA GLY A 418 1.59 27.40 -11.38
C GLY A 418 2.57 28.02 -10.37
N PHE A 419 2.37 27.79 -9.07
CA PHE A 419 3.34 28.18 -8.03
C PHE A 419 3.55 27.03 -7.04
N LYS A 420 4.82 26.75 -6.70
CA LYS A 420 5.20 25.64 -5.81
C LYS A 420 4.90 25.95 -4.35
N VAL A 421 4.29 25.01 -3.62
CA VAL A 421 3.99 25.20 -2.20
C VAL A 421 5.23 24.93 -1.35
N SER A 422 5.40 25.62 -0.24
CA SER A 422 6.55 25.48 0.67
C SER A 422 6.20 25.87 2.10
N GLY A 423 7.08 25.54 3.06
CA GLY A 423 6.85 25.82 4.48
C GLY A 423 5.90 24.80 5.14
N PHE A 424 5.94 23.55 4.70
CA PHE A 424 5.22 22.46 5.33
C PHE A 424 5.75 22.23 6.74
N HIS A 425 4.93 22.52 7.75
CA HIS A 425 5.29 22.40 9.16
C HIS A 425 4.73 21.11 9.79
N ALA A 426 3.49 20.73 9.47
CA ALA A 426 2.97 19.42 9.85
C ALA A 426 1.77 18.93 9.01
N ASP A 427 1.61 17.61 8.99
CA ASP A 427 0.36 16.93 8.63
C ASP A 427 -0.20 16.21 9.87
N THR A 428 -1.40 16.61 10.29
CA THR A 428 -2.09 16.01 11.44
C THR A 428 -2.40 14.53 11.26
N MET A 429 -2.59 14.04 10.03
CA MET A 429 -2.74 12.60 9.76
C MET A 429 -1.43 11.85 10.03
N HIS A 430 -0.27 12.41 9.66
CA HIS A 430 1.03 11.78 9.95
C HIS A 430 1.29 11.73 11.47
N MET A 431 1.03 12.84 12.18
CA MET A 431 1.17 12.91 13.63
C MET A 431 0.25 11.93 14.37
N ALA A 432 -1.02 11.82 13.95
CA ALA A 432 -1.99 10.89 14.55
C ALA A 432 -1.57 9.42 14.38
N ARG A 433 -0.97 9.08 13.23
CA ARG A 433 -0.45 7.75 12.91
C ARG A 433 0.82 7.39 13.68
N LEU A 434 1.65 8.38 13.99
CA LEU A 434 2.81 8.20 14.88
C LEU A 434 2.38 7.97 16.33
N TRP A 435 1.35 8.70 16.78
CA TRP A 435 0.83 8.59 18.15
C TRP A 435 0.13 7.25 18.41
N ASP A 436 -0.71 6.80 17.47
CA ASP A 436 -1.33 5.47 17.46
C ASP A 436 -1.58 4.97 16.03
N SER A 437 -0.84 3.93 15.62
CA SER A 437 -0.99 3.30 14.29
C SER A 437 -2.16 2.32 14.17
N SER A 438 -2.86 2.01 15.27
CA SER A 438 -3.93 1.00 15.33
C SER A 438 -5.36 1.57 15.28
N ARG A 439 -5.54 2.90 15.12
CA ARG A 439 -6.85 3.57 15.19
C ARG A 439 -7.89 3.15 14.15
N ARG A 440 -7.57 2.26 13.20
CA ARG A 440 -8.52 1.73 12.20
C ARG A 440 -9.82 1.18 12.83
N TRP A 441 -9.72 0.62 14.04
CA TRP A 441 -10.84 0.07 14.80
C TRP A 441 -11.54 1.11 15.71
N VAL A 442 -10.97 2.32 15.83
CA VAL A 442 -11.38 3.41 16.73
C VAL A 442 -11.66 4.68 15.91
N GLY A 443 -12.48 4.54 14.86
CA GLY A 443 -12.89 5.63 13.96
C GLY A 443 -11.91 5.97 12.83
N GLY A 444 -10.62 5.67 12.98
CA GLY A 444 -9.60 5.90 11.96
C GLY A 444 -8.90 7.27 12.07
N TYR A 445 -8.66 7.89 10.91
CA TYR A 445 -7.74 9.03 10.74
C TYR A 445 -8.31 10.21 9.95
N SER A 446 -9.59 10.24 9.59
CA SER A 446 -10.19 11.44 9.00
C SER A 446 -10.28 12.56 10.04
N LEU A 447 -10.31 13.82 9.60
CA LEU A 447 -10.43 14.97 10.49
C LEU A 447 -11.67 14.90 11.40
N GLU A 448 -12.81 14.39 10.88
CA GLU A 448 -14.01 14.06 11.66
C GLU A 448 -13.71 13.01 12.76
N ALA A 449 -13.06 11.90 12.43
CA ALA A 449 -12.75 10.82 13.38
C ALA A 449 -11.69 11.21 14.42
N LEU A 450 -10.79 12.14 14.11
CA LEU A 450 -9.74 12.61 15.01
C LEU A 450 -10.23 13.77 15.89
N SER A 451 -10.84 14.80 15.31
CA SER A 451 -11.35 15.95 16.08
C SER A 451 -12.63 15.65 16.88
N GLY A 452 -13.38 14.60 16.51
CA GLY A 452 -14.51 14.08 17.28
C GLY A 452 -14.10 13.17 18.45
N ASP A 453 -12.87 12.64 18.46
CA ASP A 453 -12.37 11.78 19.53
C ASP A 453 -11.83 12.62 20.70
N LYS A 454 -12.54 12.56 21.83
CA LYS A 454 -12.16 13.27 23.06
C LYS A 454 -10.81 12.84 23.63
N GLY A 455 -10.33 11.64 23.32
CA GLY A 455 -9.00 11.15 23.69
C GLY A 455 -7.91 11.78 22.84
N VAL A 456 -8.11 11.86 21.52
CA VAL A 456 -7.20 12.56 20.58
C VAL A 456 -7.12 14.05 20.91
N MET A 457 -8.25 14.68 21.21
CA MET A 457 -8.34 16.11 21.50
C MET A 457 -8.08 16.47 22.97
N SER A 458 -7.65 15.51 23.81
CA SER A 458 -7.54 15.70 25.26
C SER A 458 -6.43 16.68 25.70
N ARG A 459 -5.47 17.00 24.83
CA ARG A 459 -4.42 18.01 25.07
C ARG A 459 -4.51 19.23 24.15
N ALA A 460 -5.62 19.43 23.44
CA ALA A 460 -5.88 20.67 22.71
C ALA A 460 -6.26 21.79 23.70
N ASN A 461 -5.85 23.04 23.43
CA ASN A 461 -6.33 24.18 24.19
C ASN A 461 -7.71 24.61 23.67
N LEU A 462 -8.77 23.95 24.17
CA LEU A 462 -10.17 24.11 23.75
C LEU A 462 -10.96 25.00 24.71
N ASN A 463 -11.70 25.96 24.16
CA ASN A 463 -12.77 26.62 24.88
C ASN A 463 -14.07 25.82 24.67
N TYR A 464 -14.44 24.98 25.64
CA TYR A 464 -15.62 24.11 25.57
C TYR A 464 -16.97 24.84 25.37
N GLU A 465 -17.03 26.16 25.59
CA GLU A 465 -18.24 26.98 25.36
C GLU A 465 -18.27 27.59 23.94
N LYS A 466 -17.10 27.74 23.27
CA LYS A 466 -16.95 28.47 22.00
C LYS A 466 -16.40 27.65 20.83
N ASP A 467 -15.75 26.51 21.09
CA ASP A 467 -15.18 25.66 20.06
C ASP A 467 -16.11 24.51 19.64
N LEU A 468 -16.24 24.33 18.33
CA LEU A 468 -16.93 23.19 17.73
C LEU A 468 -16.05 21.95 17.82
N ILE A 469 -16.13 21.24 18.95
CA ILE A 469 -15.51 19.91 19.09
C ILE A 469 -16.18 18.95 18.09
N GLY A 470 -15.36 18.34 17.24
CA GLY A 470 -15.76 17.46 16.14
C GLY A 470 -16.09 18.19 14.85
N LYS A 471 -15.22 18.08 13.85
CA LYS A 471 -15.59 18.23 12.43
C LYS A 471 -16.66 17.19 12.08
N VAL A 472 -17.54 17.54 11.14
CA VAL A 472 -18.71 16.76 10.76
C VAL A 472 -18.71 16.51 9.25
N SER A 473 -19.13 15.32 8.80
CA SER A 473 -19.13 14.96 7.38
C SER A 473 -20.04 15.85 6.52
N MET A 474 -19.63 16.05 5.26
CA MET A 474 -20.43 16.72 4.23
C MET A 474 -21.83 16.09 4.09
N THR A 475 -21.90 14.76 4.17
CA THR A 475 -23.14 13.97 4.10
C THR A 475 -24.09 14.23 5.26
N THR A 476 -23.55 14.53 6.45
CA THR A 476 -24.34 14.81 7.66
C THR A 476 -24.94 16.21 7.64
N ILE A 477 -24.21 17.19 7.10
CA ILE A 477 -24.62 18.60 7.06
C ILE A 477 -25.54 18.87 5.87
N PHE A 478 -25.06 18.64 4.64
CA PHE A 478 -25.76 19.04 3.42
C PHE A 478 -26.70 17.94 2.89
N GLY A 479 -26.40 16.67 3.17
CA GLY A 479 -27.10 15.53 2.60
C GLY A 479 -28.63 15.57 2.75
N LEU A 480 -29.33 15.45 1.62
CA LEU A 480 -30.78 15.39 1.53
C LEU A 480 -31.23 13.94 1.33
N ARG A 481 -32.23 13.48 2.10
CA ARG A 481 -32.84 12.16 1.91
C ARG A 481 -34.05 12.29 1.00
N LYS A 482 -34.12 11.46 -0.05
CA LYS A 482 -35.31 11.41 -0.91
C LYS A 482 -36.49 10.85 -0.12
N ALA A 483 -37.57 11.62 0.02
CA ALA A 483 -38.83 11.11 0.54
C ALA A 483 -39.33 9.96 -0.34
N LYS A 484 -39.80 8.87 0.28
CA LYS A 484 -40.52 7.80 -0.42
C LYS A 484 -41.96 8.27 -0.74
N LYS A 485 -42.65 7.52 -1.60
CA LYS A 485 -44.09 7.74 -1.90
C LYS A 485 -45.01 7.65 -0.66
N ASP A 486 -44.52 7.06 0.43
CA ASP A 486 -45.19 6.94 1.73
C ASP A 486 -44.86 8.09 2.71
N GLY A 487 -44.15 9.13 2.24
CA GLY A 487 -43.71 10.28 3.06
C GLY A 487 -42.50 10.01 3.96
N SER A 488 -42.12 8.75 4.19
CA SER A 488 -40.99 8.42 5.06
C SER A 488 -39.64 8.55 4.34
N LEU A 489 -38.59 8.83 5.11
CA LEU A 489 -37.25 9.10 4.57
C LEU A 489 -36.66 7.87 3.87
N GLY A 490 -36.23 8.03 2.62
CA GLY A 490 -35.52 7.02 1.86
C GLY A 490 -34.10 6.77 2.38
N LYS A 491 -33.55 5.59 2.04
CA LYS A 491 -32.18 5.20 2.41
C LYS A 491 -31.08 5.89 1.61
N THR A 492 -31.42 6.47 0.45
CA THR A 492 -30.46 7.18 -0.41
C THR A 492 -30.38 8.64 0.02
N VAL A 493 -29.19 9.05 0.48
CA VAL A 493 -28.80 10.45 0.63
C VAL A 493 -28.23 10.93 -0.71
N THR A 494 -28.62 12.11 -1.15
CA THR A 494 -27.97 12.87 -2.22
C THR A 494 -27.34 14.14 -1.65
N ILE A 495 -26.21 14.55 -2.22
CA ILE A 495 -25.51 15.79 -1.94
C ILE A 495 -25.35 16.48 -3.29
N ASP A 496 -25.64 17.76 -3.37
CA ASP A 496 -25.49 18.54 -4.60
C ASP A 496 -24.01 18.93 -4.82
N PRO A 497 -23.60 19.31 -6.06
CA PRO A 497 -22.21 19.65 -6.35
C PRO A 497 -21.68 20.77 -5.46
N VAL A 498 -20.38 20.75 -5.14
CA VAL A 498 -19.76 21.69 -4.20
C VAL A 498 -19.87 23.15 -4.67
N GLU A 499 -19.89 23.39 -5.99
CA GLU A 499 -20.12 24.70 -6.61
C GLU A 499 -21.56 25.22 -6.45
N VAL A 500 -22.51 24.32 -6.20
CA VAL A 500 -23.90 24.64 -5.87
C VAL A 500 -24.01 24.92 -4.37
N LEU A 501 -23.39 24.09 -3.52
CA LEU A 501 -23.37 24.29 -2.07
C LEU A 501 -22.70 25.61 -1.66
N GLN A 502 -21.60 26.01 -2.31
CA GLN A 502 -20.93 27.30 -2.08
C GLN A 502 -21.78 28.53 -2.44
N ARG A 503 -22.80 28.36 -3.30
CA ARG A 503 -23.68 29.45 -3.76
C ARG A 503 -25.02 29.45 -3.05
N GLU A 504 -25.70 28.31 -3.00
CA GLU A 504 -27.05 28.17 -2.46
C GLU A 504 -27.06 27.93 -0.94
N GLU A 505 -26.05 27.26 -0.39
CA GLU A 505 -25.88 27.02 1.05
C GLU A 505 -24.67 27.77 1.64
N ARG A 506 -24.42 28.97 1.09
CA ARG A 506 -23.18 29.75 1.25
C ARG A 506 -22.72 29.97 2.70
N ILE A 507 -23.58 30.35 3.64
CA ILE A 507 -23.17 30.54 5.05
C ILE A 507 -22.76 29.19 5.71
N PRO A 508 -23.60 28.13 5.68
CA PRO A 508 -23.18 26.78 6.08
C PRO A 508 -21.90 26.29 5.40
N TRP A 509 -21.69 26.59 4.12
CA TRP A 509 -20.50 26.21 3.35
C TRP A 509 -19.22 26.92 3.84
N ILE A 510 -19.28 28.24 4.00
CA ILE A 510 -18.18 29.04 4.56
C ILE A 510 -17.79 28.53 5.95
N CYS A 511 -18.77 28.21 6.80
CA CYS A 511 -18.53 27.62 8.12
C CYS A 511 -18.06 26.16 8.06
N TYR A 512 -18.38 25.41 7.01
CA TYR A 512 -17.91 24.04 6.82
C TYR A 512 -16.39 24.01 6.61
N SER A 513 -15.87 24.69 5.58
CA SER A 513 -14.43 24.70 5.26
C SER A 513 -13.62 25.41 6.35
N ALA A 514 -14.09 26.57 6.86
CA ALA A 514 -13.41 27.24 7.97
C ALA A 514 -13.32 26.39 9.27
N LEU A 515 -14.21 25.39 9.42
CA LEU A 515 -14.10 24.42 10.51
C LEU A 515 -13.01 23.36 10.25
N ASP A 516 -12.63 23.05 9.02
CA ASP A 516 -11.50 22.15 8.73
C ASP A 516 -10.17 22.80 9.14
N ALA A 517 -9.89 24.04 8.72
CA ALA A 517 -8.69 24.76 9.16
C ALA A 517 -8.66 24.95 10.69
N ARG A 518 -9.79 25.32 11.33
CA ARG A 518 -9.87 25.42 12.80
C ARG A 518 -9.63 24.08 13.50
N SER A 519 -10.26 23.00 13.01
CA SER A 519 -10.09 21.65 13.57
C SER A 519 -8.67 21.15 13.38
N THR A 520 -8.05 21.44 12.24
CA THR A 520 -6.68 21.05 11.90
C THR A 520 -5.65 21.70 12.82
N LEU A 521 -5.75 23.01 13.10
CA LEU A 521 -4.82 23.65 14.05
C LEU A 521 -4.98 23.10 15.48
N LYS A 522 -6.23 22.90 15.94
CA LYS A 522 -6.50 22.36 17.29
C LYS A 522 -6.12 20.89 17.42
N LEU A 523 -6.25 20.12 16.35
CA LEU A 523 -5.76 18.74 16.28
C LEU A 523 -4.22 18.70 16.30
N TYR A 524 -3.55 19.60 15.60
CA TYR A 524 -2.09 19.75 15.67
C TYR A 524 -1.61 20.13 17.07
N GLU A 525 -2.25 21.11 17.75
CA GLU A 525 -1.95 21.45 19.14
C GLU A 525 -2.01 20.20 20.05
N SER A 526 -3.11 19.43 19.96
CA SER A 526 -3.25 18.21 20.77
C SER A 526 -2.19 17.17 20.41
N LEU A 527 -2.04 16.84 19.12
CA LEU A 527 -1.14 15.80 18.67
C LEU A 527 0.34 16.12 18.96
N LYS A 528 0.73 17.40 18.89
CA LYS A 528 2.05 17.85 19.34
C LYS A 528 2.25 17.51 20.81
N ASN A 529 1.36 17.94 21.68
CA ASN A 529 1.44 17.67 23.12
C ASN A 529 1.38 16.15 23.43
N HIS A 530 0.57 15.39 22.69
CA HIS A 530 0.49 13.92 22.78
C HIS A 530 1.76 13.19 22.34
N LEU A 531 2.57 13.78 21.46
CA LEU A 531 3.84 13.25 20.99
C LEU A 531 5.02 13.74 21.85
N SER A 532 4.98 14.97 22.37
CA SER A 532 5.93 15.50 23.36
C SER A 532 5.94 14.69 24.65
N ASP A 533 4.77 14.23 25.10
CA ASP A 533 4.61 13.37 26.29
C ASP A 533 5.05 11.90 26.05
N LEU A 534 5.44 11.52 24.83
CA LEU A 534 5.95 10.19 24.52
C LEU A 534 7.49 10.20 24.38
N PRO A 535 8.23 9.49 25.24
CA PRO A 535 9.69 9.41 25.12
C PRO A 535 10.09 8.63 23.87
N TRP A 536 11.07 9.14 23.11
CA TRP A 536 11.62 8.43 21.95
C TRP A 536 12.69 7.42 22.39
N LYS A 537 12.70 6.27 21.71
CA LYS A 537 13.64 5.16 21.95
C LYS A 537 14.30 4.73 20.65
N LEU A 538 15.59 4.39 20.71
CA LEU A 538 16.40 3.93 19.59
C LEU A 538 17.08 2.61 19.96
N ASP A 539 16.81 1.55 19.19
CA ASP A 539 17.15 0.14 19.53
C ASP A 539 16.81 -0.26 20.99
N GLY A 540 15.73 0.32 21.52
CA GLY A 540 15.27 0.12 22.90
C GLY A 540 15.88 1.05 23.95
N GLU A 541 17.00 1.73 23.67
CA GLU A 541 17.57 2.72 24.58
C GLU A 541 16.74 4.01 24.60
N LEU A 542 16.69 4.67 25.76
CA LEU A 542 15.89 5.89 25.99
C LEU A 542 16.69 7.14 25.62
N LEU A 543 16.20 7.91 24.65
CA LEU A 543 16.77 9.22 24.31
C LEU A 543 16.24 10.31 25.25
N ARG A 544 16.91 11.47 25.24
CA ARG A 544 16.39 12.71 25.86
C ARG A 544 15.32 13.39 24.99
N GLU A 545 15.31 13.04 23.70
CA GLU A 545 14.33 13.49 22.71
C GLU A 545 13.00 12.73 22.86
N ASN A 546 11.91 13.31 22.36
CA ASN A 546 10.54 12.80 22.41
C ASN A 546 10.00 12.46 21.01
N MET A 547 8.79 11.90 20.91
CA MET A 547 8.22 11.48 19.62
C MET A 547 7.77 12.65 18.73
N PHE A 548 7.64 13.88 19.24
CA PHE A 548 7.48 15.07 18.40
C PHE A 548 8.83 15.49 17.79
N ASP A 549 9.95 15.34 18.52
CA ASP A 549 11.29 15.55 17.95
C ASP A 549 11.56 14.53 16.83
N PHE A 550 11.17 13.25 17.02
CA PHE A 550 11.18 12.24 15.94
C PHE A 550 10.31 12.66 14.73
N TYR A 551 9.18 13.33 14.97
CA TYR A 551 8.33 13.84 13.89
C TYR A 551 9.03 14.92 13.07
N GLU A 552 9.53 15.99 13.71
CA GLU A 552 10.23 17.09 13.01
C GLU A 552 11.52 16.60 12.33
N LYS A 553 12.24 15.64 12.94
CA LYS A 553 13.51 15.08 12.45
C LYS A 553 13.37 14.12 11.26
N PHE A 554 12.25 13.38 11.14
CA PHE A 554 12.08 12.37 10.10
C PHE A 554 10.73 12.44 9.37
N LEU A 555 9.59 12.39 10.06
CA LEU A 555 8.29 12.31 9.38
C LEU A 555 7.83 13.61 8.69
N GLN A 556 8.33 14.76 9.13
CA GLN A 556 8.13 16.03 8.45
C GLN A 556 8.87 16.08 7.09
N PRO A 557 10.21 15.97 7.01
CA PRO A 557 10.92 15.96 5.72
C PRO A 557 10.56 14.75 4.85
N PHE A 558 10.19 13.61 5.45
CA PHE A 558 9.66 12.47 4.70
C PHE A 558 8.29 12.79 4.07
N GLY A 559 7.43 13.52 4.77
CA GLY A 559 6.16 14.01 4.22
C GLY A 559 6.36 14.88 2.98
N GLU A 560 7.29 15.85 3.02
CA GLU A 560 7.65 16.65 1.85
C GLU A 560 8.19 15.80 0.70
N LEU A 561 9.04 14.81 1.01
CA LEU A 561 9.60 13.88 0.02
C LEU A 561 8.51 13.04 -0.65
N LEU A 562 7.52 12.53 0.08
CA LEU A 562 6.41 11.78 -0.50
C LEU A 562 5.64 12.63 -1.51
N VAL A 563 5.26 13.86 -1.13
CA VAL A 563 4.55 14.79 -2.05
C VAL A 563 5.40 15.08 -3.29
N LYS A 564 6.71 15.32 -3.12
CA LYS A 564 7.64 15.51 -4.24
C LYS A 564 7.71 14.29 -5.17
N MET A 565 7.69 13.07 -4.65
CA MET A 565 7.66 11.84 -5.45
C MET A 565 6.34 11.72 -6.23
N GLU A 566 5.20 12.01 -5.58
CA GLU A 566 3.89 12.07 -6.26
C GLU A 566 3.92 13.08 -7.42
N SER A 567 4.44 14.29 -7.22
CA SER A 567 4.54 15.32 -8.27
C SER A 567 5.46 14.93 -9.44
N VAL A 568 6.51 14.12 -9.21
CA VAL A 568 7.42 13.69 -10.29
C VAL A 568 6.86 12.50 -11.06
N GLY A 569 6.16 11.58 -10.40
CA GLY A 569 5.54 10.41 -11.05
C GLY A 569 6.53 9.50 -11.81
N MET A 570 6.00 8.57 -12.60
CA MET A 570 6.82 7.64 -13.41
C MET A 570 6.28 7.58 -14.85
N LEU A 571 7.18 7.67 -15.85
CA LEU A 571 6.79 7.64 -17.26
C LEU A 571 6.35 6.22 -17.67
N VAL A 572 5.31 6.15 -18.51
CA VAL A 572 4.70 4.89 -18.96
C VAL A 572 4.59 4.86 -20.48
N ASP A 573 5.13 3.81 -21.10
CA ASP A 573 4.91 3.50 -22.52
C ASP A 573 3.48 2.99 -22.74
N ARG A 574 2.60 3.91 -23.18
CA ARG A 574 1.21 3.59 -23.50
C ARG A 574 1.07 2.77 -24.78
N LEU A 575 2.01 2.85 -25.73
CA LEU A 575 1.95 2.08 -26.98
C LEU A 575 2.23 0.60 -26.69
N TYR A 576 3.25 0.32 -25.88
CA TYR A 576 3.54 -1.02 -25.38
C TYR A 576 2.34 -1.63 -24.62
N LEU A 577 1.66 -0.83 -23.78
CA LEU A 577 0.43 -1.27 -23.11
C LEU A 577 -0.74 -1.52 -24.06
N GLN A 578 -0.90 -0.73 -25.13
CA GLN A 578 -1.94 -0.95 -26.14
C GLN A 578 -1.74 -2.26 -26.90
N GLU A 579 -0.51 -2.63 -27.26
CA GLU A 579 -0.23 -3.93 -27.88
C GLU A 579 -0.44 -5.09 -26.90
N ILE A 580 0.01 -4.95 -25.64
CA ILE A 580 -0.29 -5.91 -24.58
C ILE A 580 -1.80 -6.08 -24.37
N GLU A 581 -2.59 -5.01 -24.43
CA GLU A 581 -4.03 -5.11 -24.24
C GLU A 581 -4.70 -5.98 -25.32
N LYS A 582 -4.25 -5.87 -26.57
CA LYS A 582 -4.72 -6.72 -27.68
C LYS A 582 -4.37 -8.18 -27.44
N VAL A 583 -3.12 -8.46 -27.09
CA VAL A 583 -2.62 -9.81 -26.78
C VAL A 583 -3.38 -10.42 -25.60
N ALA A 584 -3.47 -9.68 -24.49
CA ALA A 584 -4.14 -10.14 -23.28
C ALA A 584 -5.64 -10.41 -23.49
N LYS A 585 -6.32 -9.58 -24.30
CA LYS A 585 -7.73 -9.83 -24.69
C LYS A 585 -7.88 -11.03 -25.62
N ALA A 586 -6.94 -11.27 -26.53
CA ALA A 586 -6.95 -12.44 -27.41
C ALA A 586 -6.72 -13.73 -26.60
N GLU A 587 -5.72 -13.76 -25.72
CA GLU A 587 -5.45 -14.89 -24.81
C GLU A 587 -6.62 -15.14 -23.85
N GLN A 588 -7.21 -14.08 -23.28
CA GLN A 588 -8.43 -14.18 -22.47
C GLN A 588 -9.55 -14.83 -23.29
N GLN A 589 -9.82 -14.35 -24.51
CA GLN A 589 -10.91 -14.88 -25.33
C GLN A 589 -10.67 -16.32 -25.78
N ALA A 590 -9.40 -16.73 -26.00
CA ALA A 590 -9.03 -18.11 -26.25
C ALA A 590 -9.30 -19.01 -25.03
N ALA A 591 -8.85 -18.61 -23.83
CA ALA A 591 -9.10 -19.37 -22.59
C ALA A 591 -10.59 -19.43 -22.21
N VAL A 592 -11.34 -18.35 -22.42
CA VAL A 592 -12.82 -18.32 -22.33
C VAL A 592 -13.43 -19.33 -23.30
N ASN A 593 -12.93 -19.39 -24.54
CA ASN A 593 -13.44 -20.32 -25.56
C ASN A 593 -13.10 -21.79 -25.24
N ARG A 594 -11.89 -22.10 -24.74
CA ARG A 594 -11.52 -23.45 -24.27
C ARG A 594 -12.52 -23.98 -23.23
N PHE A 595 -12.77 -23.23 -22.15
CA PHE A 595 -13.75 -23.65 -21.15
C PHE A 595 -15.18 -23.75 -21.71
N ARG A 596 -15.59 -22.79 -22.56
CA ARG A 596 -16.91 -22.81 -23.21
C ARG A 596 -17.12 -24.02 -24.12
N LYS A 597 -16.08 -24.44 -24.85
CA LYS A 597 -16.09 -25.61 -25.75
C LYS A 597 -16.36 -26.88 -24.95
N TRP A 598 -15.51 -27.15 -23.95
CA TRP A 598 -15.67 -28.26 -23.00
C TRP A 598 -17.05 -28.25 -22.32
N GLY A 599 -17.45 -27.13 -21.72
CA GLY A 599 -18.74 -27.03 -21.02
C GLY A 599 -19.96 -27.15 -21.94
N SER A 600 -19.80 -26.89 -23.25
CA SER A 600 -20.87 -27.11 -24.24
C SER A 600 -21.12 -28.58 -24.57
N LYS A 601 -20.18 -29.50 -24.26
CA LYS A 601 -20.43 -30.96 -24.31
C LYS A 601 -21.58 -31.36 -23.39
N TYR A 602 -21.70 -30.71 -22.22
CA TYR A 602 -22.72 -31.01 -21.21
C TYR A 602 -23.94 -30.07 -21.27
N CYS A 603 -23.78 -28.81 -21.71
CA CYS A 603 -24.87 -27.84 -21.78
C CYS A 603 -24.68 -26.86 -22.97
N PRO A 604 -25.42 -27.02 -24.09
CA PRO A 604 -25.18 -26.26 -25.33
C PRO A 604 -25.28 -24.73 -25.26
N ASP A 605 -25.88 -24.17 -24.20
CA ASP A 605 -25.97 -22.71 -23.97
C ASP A 605 -24.71 -22.15 -23.27
N VAL A 606 -23.78 -23.01 -22.81
CA VAL A 606 -22.53 -22.60 -22.15
C VAL A 606 -21.64 -21.77 -23.07
N LYS A 607 -21.69 -21.96 -24.39
CA LYS A 607 -21.02 -21.07 -25.37
C LYS A 607 -21.40 -19.57 -25.25
N TYR A 608 -22.54 -19.25 -24.64
CA TYR A 608 -22.99 -17.88 -24.37
C TYR A 608 -22.77 -17.43 -22.91
N MET A 609 -22.22 -18.31 -22.06
CA MET A 609 -21.96 -18.06 -20.64
C MET A 609 -20.95 -16.92 -20.44
N ASN A 610 -21.18 -16.07 -19.44
CA ASN A 610 -20.15 -15.21 -18.88
C ASN A 610 -19.36 -16.05 -17.85
N VAL A 611 -18.19 -16.54 -18.24
CA VAL A 611 -17.35 -17.39 -17.38
C VAL A 611 -16.80 -16.64 -16.15
N GLY A 612 -16.71 -15.30 -16.19
CA GLY A 612 -16.42 -14.46 -15.02
C GLY A 612 -17.60 -14.33 -14.05
N SER A 613 -18.77 -14.90 -14.37
CA SER A 613 -19.93 -14.88 -13.49
C SER A 613 -19.88 -16.02 -12.48
N ASP A 614 -19.41 -15.68 -11.28
CA ASP A 614 -19.45 -16.44 -10.03
C ASP A 614 -20.83 -17.13 -9.76
N ALA A 615 -21.93 -16.58 -10.29
CA ALA A 615 -23.28 -17.16 -10.18
C ALA A 615 -23.61 -18.19 -11.28
N GLN A 616 -23.04 -18.04 -12.48
CA GLN A 616 -23.18 -19.01 -13.58
C GLN A 616 -22.25 -20.21 -13.37
N LEU A 617 -20.98 -19.98 -13.01
CA LEU A 617 -20.03 -21.04 -12.67
C LEU A 617 -20.57 -21.97 -11.58
N ARG A 618 -21.22 -21.41 -10.54
CA ARG A 618 -21.85 -22.21 -9.47
C ARG A 618 -22.94 -23.16 -9.96
N VAL A 619 -23.77 -22.73 -10.90
CA VAL A 619 -24.84 -23.61 -11.43
C VAL A 619 -24.24 -24.70 -12.31
N LEU A 620 -23.28 -24.36 -13.17
CA LEU A 620 -22.63 -25.31 -14.07
C LEU A 620 -21.78 -26.36 -13.33
N LEU A 621 -20.91 -25.92 -12.41
CA LEU A 621 -19.91 -26.77 -11.76
C LEU A 621 -20.38 -27.42 -10.44
N PHE A 622 -21.40 -26.84 -9.77
CA PHE A 622 -21.82 -27.25 -8.43
C PHE A 622 -23.36 -27.32 -8.27
N GLY A 623 -24.14 -27.33 -9.36
CA GLY A 623 -25.59 -27.41 -9.31
C GLY A 623 -26.07 -28.69 -8.59
N GLY A 624 -26.93 -28.53 -7.59
CA GLY A 624 -27.32 -29.56 -6.62
C GLY A 624 -26.67 -29.40 -5.23
N THR A 625 -25.58 -28.64 -5.10
CA THR A 625 -24.85 -28.52 -3.82
C THR A 625 -25.64 -27.73 -2.78
N VAL A 626 -25.81 -28.30 -1.58
CA VAL A 626 -26.46 -27.68 -0.41
C VAL A 626 -25.54 -26.61 0.22
N ASN A 627 -26.12 -25.49 0.66
CA ASN A 627 -25.40 -24.43 1.35
C ASN A 627 -24.92 -24.89 2.75
N ARG A 628 -23.63 -24.67 3.04
CA ARG A 628 -22.97 -25.08 4.29
C ARG A 628 -23.42 -24.30 5.54
N LYS A 629 -24.09 -23.15 5.37
CA LYS A 629 -24.66 -22.32 6.45
C LYS A 629 -26.19 -22.38 6.55
N ASN A 630 -26.90 -22.64 5.45
CA ASN A 630 -28.34 -22.84 5.46
C ASN A 630 -28.70 -24.13 4.71
N HIS A 631 -28.87 -25.24 5.42
CA HIS A 631 -29.12 -26.55 4.81
C HIS A 631 -30.46 -26.67 4.07
N ASN A 632 -31.34 -25.66 4.18
CA ASN A 632 -32.59 -25.57 3.42
C ASN A 632 -32.41 -24.89 2.04
N GLU A 633 -31.22 -24.37 1.74
CA GLU A 633 -30.86 -23.78 0.45
C GLU A 633 -29.89 -24.69 -0.31
N ALA A 634 -30.15 -24.92 -1.60
CA ALA A 634 -29.23 -25.60 -2.52
C ALA A 634 -29.04 -24.79 -3.80
N ILE A 635 -27.91 -24.99 -4.50
CA ILE A 635 -27.73 -24.45 -5.85
C ILE A 635 -28.71 -25.21 -6.76
N PRO A 636 -29.58 -24.53 -7.54
CA PRO A 636 -30.47 -25.23 -8.45
C PRO A 636 -29.65 -25.93 -9.56
N THR A 637 -30.07 -27.13 -9.96
CA THR A 637 -29.44 -27.92 -11.01
C THR A 637 -29.64 -27.35 -12.42
N GLU A 638 -30.63 -26.48 -12.60
CA GLU A 638 -30.82 -25.66 -13.79
C GLU A 638 -31.19 -24.21 -13.43
N ARG A 639 -30.74 -23.24 -14.23
CA ARG A 639 -31.11 -21.83 -14.06
C ARG A 639 -31.03 -21.03 -15.35
N ILE A 640 -32.05 -20.20 -15.58
CA ILE A 640 -32.07 -19.22 -16.66
C ILE A 640 -31.32 -17.96 -16.23
N PHE A 641 -30.46 -17.44 -17.10
CA PHE A 641 -29.73 -16.18 -16.93
C PHE A 641 -29.93 -15.27 -18.15
N LYS A 642 -29.91 -13.95 -17.92
CA LYS A 642 -29.91 -12.94 -19.00
C LYS A 642 -28.48 -12.51 -19.33
N VAL A 643 -28.11 -12.64 -20.60
CA VAL A 643 -26.78 -12.29 -21.12
C VAL A 643 -26.89 -11.39 -22.36
N PRO A 644 -25.85 -10.62 -22.72
CA PRO A 644 -25.84 -9.83 -23.95
C PRO A 644 -26.06 -10.68 -25.19
N ASN A 645 -26.95 -10.22 -26.09
CA ASN A 645 -27.24 -10.91 -27.34
C ASN A 645 -26.28 -10.44 -28.46
N VAL A 646 -25.01 -10.82 -28.34
CA VAL A 646 -23.92 -10.35 -29.23
C VAL A 646 -24.19 -10.76 -30.68
N ASP A 647 -24.66 -12.00 -30.88
CA ASP A 647 -24.90 -12.61 -32.19
C ASP A 647 -26.20 -12.13 -32.87
N LYS A 648 -26.92 -11.19 -32.24
CA LYS A 648 -28.19 -10.61 -32.74
C LYS A 648 -29.26 -11.66 -33.08
N VAL A 649 -29.33 -12.75 -32.31
CA VAL A 649 -30.37 -13.79 -32.50
C VAL A 649 -31.75 -13.20 -32.23
N ILE A 650 -32.71 -13.46 -33.11
CA ILE A 650 -34.11 -13.04 -32.94
C ILE A 650 -34.86 -14.17 -32.21
N GLU A 651 -35.30 -13.89 -30.99
CA GLU A 651 -36.12 -14.83 -30.20
C GLU A 651 -37.48 -15.09 -30.89
N LYS A 652 -37.96 -16.34 -30.86
CA LYS A 652 -39.22 -16.74 -31.52
C LYS A 652 -40.38 -15.80 -31.13
N GLY A 653 -40.98 -15.17 -32.14
CA GLY A 653 -42.11 -14.23 -31.99
C GLY A 653 -41.74 -12.75 -31.95
N LYS A 654 -40.44 -12.38 -31.91
CA LYS A 654 -40.00 -10.98 -32.04
C LYS A 654 -39.64 -10.64 -33.49
N LYS A 655 -39.77 -9.36 -33.87
CA LYS A 655 -39.36 -8.84 -35.21
C LYS A 655 -37.95 -8.26 -35.23
N THR A 656 -37.33 -8.04 -34.07
CA THR A 656 -35.97 -7.50 -33.91
C THR A 656 -35.27 -8.21 -32.76
N PRO A 657 -33.93 -8.33 -32.79
CA PRO A 657 -33.18 -8.96 -31.71
C PRO A 657 -33.16 -8.07 -30.46
N SER A 658 -33.49 -8.64 -29.31
CA SER A 658 -33.37 -7.96 -28.02
C SER A 658 -31.91 -7.80 -27.60
N LYS A 659 -31.57 -6.69 -26.93
CA LYS A 659 -30.20 -6.43 -26.43
C LYS A 659 -29.67 -7.50 -25.46
N LEU A 660 -30.58 -8.18 -24.79
CA LEU A 660 -30.32 -9.35 -23.93
C LEU A 660 -31.08 -10.54 -24.50
N ARG A 661 -30.51 -11.73 -24.31
CA ARG A 661 -31.15 -13.03 -24.52
C ARG A 661 -31.19 -13.81 -23.21
N ASP A 662 -32.20 -14.66 -23.05
CA ASP A 662 -32.19 -15.70 -22.03
C ASP A 662 -31.29 -16.88 -22.47
N ILE A 663 -30.55 -17.46 -21.54
CA ILE A 663 -29.81 -18.72 -21.69
C ILE A 663 -30.12 -19.64 -20.51
N LYS A 664 -30.26 -20.95 -20.74
CA LYS A 664 -30.49 -21.96 -19.71
C LYS A 664 -29.20 -22.73 -19.43
N LEU A 665 -28.62 -22.53 -18.26
CA LEU A 665 -27.46 -23.27 -17.79
C LEU A 665 -27.91 -24.42 -16.88
N ASN A 666 -27.41 -25.62 -17.17
CA ASN A 666 -27.58 -26.82 -16.36
C ASN A 666 -26.26 -27.16 -15.64
N SER A 667 -26.33 -27.94 -14.57
CA SER A 667 -25.16 -28.60 -13.96
C SER A 667 -24.54 -29.60 -14.94
N ILE A 668 -23.21 -29.80 -14.88
CA ILE A 668 -22.49 -30.84 -15.65
C ILE A 668 -22.84 -32.27 -15.22
N GLY A 669 -23.63 -32.46 -14.16
CA GLY A 669 -24.07 -33.77 -13.66
C GLY A 669 -23.09 -34.46 -12.71
N TYR A 670 -21.79 -34.15 -12.80
CA TYR A 670 -20.75 -34.70 -11.94
C TYR A 670 -20.54 -33.92 -10.63
N SER A 671 -20.22 -34.63 -9.55
CA SER A 671 -20.08 -34.08 -8.20
C SER A 671 -18.62 -33.68 -7.89
N LEU A 672 -18.19 -32.52 -8.38
CA LEU A 672 -16.88 -31.94 -8.06
C LEU A 672 -16.70 -31.72 -6.54
N ASN A 673 -15.54 -32.09 -5.98
CA ASN A 673 -15.25 -31.87 -4.56
C ASN A 673 -15.09 -30.38 -4.22
N VAL A 674 -15.73 -29.91 -3.13
CA VAL A 674 -15.75 -28.51 -2.72
C VAL A 674 -14.92 -28.29 -1.45
N ASP A 675 -13.62 -28.10 -1.61
CA ASP A 675 -12.72 -27.79 -0.49
C ASP A 675 -12.90 -26.36 0.08
N MET A 676 -13.42 -25.43 -0.73
CA MET A 676 -13.47 -23.99 -0.42
C MET A 676 -14.89 -23.41 -0.54
N TYR A 677 -15.32 -22.72 0.53
CA TYR A 677 -16.62 -22.08 0.63
C TYR A 677 -16.50 -20.57 0.87
N THR A 678 -17.45 -19.81 0.32
CA THR A 678 -17.66 -18.38 0.57
C THR A 678 -18.14 -18.10 1.99
N ALA A 679 -18.03 -16.84 2.44
CA ALA A 679 -18.55 -16.39 3.73
C ALA A 679 -20.08 -16.59 3.89
N SER A 680 -20.82 -16.72 2.78
CA SER A 680 -22.26 -17.04 2.71
C SER A 680 -22.60 -18.54 2.70
N GLY A 681 -21.59 -19.43 2.73
CA GLY A 681 -21.79 -20.89 2.77
C GLY A 681 -21.94 -21.59 1.41
N TRP A 682 -21.85 -20.86 0.31
CA TRP A 682 -21.81 -21.41 -1.06
C TRP A 682 -20.39 -21.84 -1.47
N PRO A 683 -20.23 -22.86 -2.34
CA PRO A 683 -18.97 -23.16 -3.04
C PRO A 683 -18.27 -21.91 -3.59
N SER A 684 -16.95 -21.88 -3.56
CA SER A 684 -16.15 -20.75 -4.06
C SER A 684 -15.70 -20.99 -5.49
N CYS A 685 -15.89 -20.01 -6.38
CA CYS A 685 -15.30 -19.99 -7.73
C CYS A 685 -14.07 -19.08 -7.79
N SER A 686 -13.51 -18.71 -6.64
CA SER A 686 -12.22 -17.99 -6.56
C SER A 686 -11.09 -18.79 -7.22
N GLY A 687 -10.11 -18.09 -7.80
CA GLY A 687 -9.02 -18.74 -8.55
C GLY A 687 -8.25 -19.81 -7.78
N ASP A 688 -8.15 -19.74 -6.45
CA ASP A 688 -7.49 -20.78 -5.65
C ASP A 688 -8.36 -22.04 -5.46
N ALA A 689 -9.68 -21.91 -5.49
CA ALA A 689 -10.61 -23.04 -5.50
C ALA A 689 -10.63 -23.72 -6.89
N LEU A 690 -10.58 -22.92 -7.97
CA LEU A 690 -10.45 -23.45 -9.34
C LEU A 690 -9.10 -24.17 -9.53
N LYS A 691 -7.99 -23.65 -8.97
CA LYS A 691 -6.69 -24.35 -8.95
C LYS A 691 -6.71 -25.65 -8.14
N ALA A 692 -7.50 -25.75 -7.07
CA ALA A 692 -7.65 -27.00 -6.33
C ALA A 692 -8.32 -28.10 -7.18
N LEU A 693 -9.32 -27.70 -7.99
CA LEU A 693 -10.01 -28.57 -8.95
C LEU A 693 -9.14 -28.94 -10.16
N ALA A 694 -8.41 -27.99 -10.74
CA ALA A 694 -7.58 -28.20 -11.93
C ALA A 694 -6.22 -28.88 -11.64
N GLY A 695 -5.59 -28.57 -10.50
CA GLY A 695 -4.24 -29.03 -10.18
C GLY A 695 -3.14 -28.09 -10.71
N LYS A 696 -2.08 -28.67 -11.28
CA LYS A 696 -0.90 -27.98 -11.86
C LYS A 696 -0.77 -28.21 -13.37
N VAL A 697 -1.88 -28.41 -14.07
CA VAL A 697 -1.89 -28.70 -15.49
C VAL A 697 -1.79 -27.41 -16.33
N SER A 698 -1.27 -27.52 -17.55
CA SER A 698 -1.36 -26.41 -18.51
C SER A 698 -2.82 -26.20 -18.94
N ALA A 699 -3.17 -24.97 -19.32
CA ALA A 699 -4.41 -24.69 -20.04
C ALA A 699 -4.23 -24.81 -21.57
N GLU A 700 -2.99 -24.95 -22.03
CA GLU A 700 -2.63 -25.35 -23.40
C GLU A 700 -2.73 -26.87 -23.50
N TYR A 701 -3.97 -27.34 -23.59
CA TYR A 701 -4.36 -28.67 -24.02
C TYR A 701 -5.38 -28.44 -25.11
N ASP A 702 -5.12 -28.90 -26.34
CA ASP A 702 -6.15 -28.86 -27.37
C ASP A 702 -7.06 -30.08 -27.23
N PHE A 703 -8.33 -29.85 -27.50
CA PHE A 703 -9.37 -30.86 -27.40
C PHE A 703 -9.65 -31.53 -28.75
N ASP A 704 -9.14 -30.93 -29.85
CA ASP A 704 -9.32 -31.43 -31.21
C ASP A 704 -7.93 -31.56 -31.85
N LEU A 705 -7.43 -32.79 -31.97
CA LEU A 705 -6.58 -33.17 -33.10
C LEU A 705 -7.50 -33.85 -34.12
N GLU A 706 -8.24 -33.01 -34.84
CA GLU A 706 -8.98 -33.40 -36.04
C GLU A 706 -8.17 -32.97 -37.27
N ASP A 707 -7.99 -33.89 -38.21
CA ASP A 707 -7.29 -33.65 -39.47
C ASP A 707 -8.07 -32.64 -40.35
N GLU A 708 -7.49 -32.09 -41.43
CA GLU A 708 -8.24 -31.21 -42.37
C GLU A 708 -9.47 -31.90 -43.00
N ASP A 709 -9.53 -33.24 -42.99
CA ASP A 709 -10.67 -34.05 -43.43
C ASP A 709 -11.66 -34.45 -42.30
N GLY A 710 -11.45 -34.00 -41.06
CA GLY A 710 -12.39 -34.19 -39.95
C GLY A 710 -12.44 -35.61 -39.34
N ASN A 711 -11.35 -36.36 -39.42
CA ASN A 711 -11.16 -37.59 -38.64
C ASN A 711 -10.39 -37.30 -37.34
N PRO A 712 -10.66 -38.03 -36.24
CA PRO A 712 -9.85 -37.95 -35.03
C PRO A 712 -8.50 -38.63 -35.25
N SER A 713 -7.40 -37.93 -34.96
CA SER A 713 -6.05 -38.48 -35.14
C SER A 713 -5.81 -39.70 -34.24
N GLN A 714 -5.43 -40.84 -34.82
CA GLN A 714 -4.97 -41.99 -34.03
C GLN A 714 -3.57 -41.72 -33.47
N ILE A 715 -3.49 -41.40 -32.18
CA ILE A 715 -2.24 -41.49 -31.42
C ILE A 715 -2.03 -42.98 -31.11
N GLU A 716 -0.89 -43.54 -31.52
CA GLU A 716 -0.55 -44.94 -31.24
C GLU A 716 -0.25 -45.14 -29.73
N ASP A 717 -0.87 -46.15 -29.12
CA ASP A 717 -0.71 -46.49 -27.70
C ASP A 717 0.68 -47.09 -27.39
N GLU A 718 1.68 -46.22 -27.18
CA GLU A 718 2.85 -46.56 -26.35
C GLU A 718 2.53 -46.25 -24.88
N PRO A 719 2.43 -47.25 -23.99
CA PRO A 719 1.92 -47.08 -22.63
C PRO A 719 2.96 -46.46 -21.68
N LEU A 720 3.18 -45.14 -21.82
CA LEU A 720 3.87 -44.34 -20.81
C LEU A 720 3.04 -44.29 -19.51
N GLU A 721 3.68 -44.54 -18.36
CA GLU A 721 3.08 -44.25 -17.05
C GLU A 721 2.77 -42.76 -16.92
N THR A 722 1.51 -42.38 -17.12
CA THR A 722 1.10 -40.97 -17.05
C THR A 722 1.14 -40.50 -15.60
N ASP A 723 1.95 -39.48 -15.28
CA ASP A 723 2.02 -38.90 -13.94
C ASP A 723 0.74 -38.12 -13.60
N ASN A 724 -0.29 -38.85 -13.19
CA ASN A 724 -1.58 -38.30 -12.78
C ASN A 724 -1.48 -37.42 -11.51
N SER A 725 -0.31 -37.29 -10.85
CA SER A 725 -0.12 -36.42 -9.67
C SER A 725 -0.18 -34.91 -9.97
N ALA A 726 -0.12 -34.54 -11.26
CA ALA A 726 -0.30 -33.16 -11.71
C ALA A 726 -1.76 -32.66 -11.59
N TYR A 727 -2.73 -33.57 -11.69
CA TYR A 727 -4.15 -33.23 -11.79
C TYR A 727 -4.79 -32.87 -10.44
N GLY A 728 -5.91 -32.13 -10.47
CA GLY A 728 -6.63 -31.64 -9.30
C GLY A 728 -7.84 -32.49 -8.91
N THR A 729 -8.64 -32.01 -7.95
CA THR A 729 -9.80 -32.75 -7.42
C THR A 729 -10.97 -32.91 -8.39
N ALA A 730 -10.92 -32.29 -9.58
CA ALA A 730 -11.88 -32.55 -10.65
C ALA A 730 -11.60 -33.88 -11.38
N PHE A 731 -10.35 -34.34 -11.47
CA PHE A 731 -9.97 -35.54 -12.23
C PHE A 731 -10.76 -36.78 -11.79
N SER A 732 -10.78 -37.05 -10.47
CA SER A 732 -11.48 -38.19 -9.88
C SER A 732 -13.01 -38.03 -9.79
N ALA A 733 -13.60 -37.00 -10.40
CA ALA A 733 -15.06 -36.78 -10.42
C ALA A 733 -15.75 -37.30 -11.70
N PHE A 734 -14.97 -37.68 -12.71
CA PHE A 734 -15.44 -38.17 -14.01
C PHE A 734 -15.23 -39.69 -14.14
N PRO A 735 -15.98 -40.39 -15.01
CA PRO A 735 -15.95 -41.85 -15.10
C PRO A 735 -14.74 -42.40 -15.87
N THR A 736 -14.11 -41.59 -16.71
CA THR A 736 -12.90 -41.94 -17.46
C THR A 736 -11.75 -41.00 -17.08
N GLU A 737 -10.50 -41.47 -17.15
CA GLU A 737 -9.35 -40.60 -16.91
C GLU A 737 -9.29 -39.47 -17.94
N GLU A 738 -9.70 -39.72 -19.19
CA GLU A 738 -9.73 -38.72 -20.26
C GLU A 738 -10.69 -37.56 -19.96
N GLU A 739 -11.95 -37.83 -19.59
CA GLU A 739 -12.90 -36.78 -19.15
C GLU A 739 -12.36 -36.05 -17.91
N GLY A 740 -11.69 -36.77 -16.99
CA GLY A 740 -11.01 -36.19 -15.83
C GLY A 740 -9.87 -35.24 -16.20
N ARG A 741 -9.03 -35.60 -17.18
CA ARG A 741 -7.98 -34.74 -17.73
C ARG A 741 -8.59 -33.51 -18.39
N GLU A 742 -9.54 -33.69 -19.31
CA GLU A 742 -10.25 -32.60 -20.00
C GLU A 742 -10.83 -31.57 -19.02
N ALA A 743 -11.54 -32.03 -17.99
CA ALA A 743 -12.16 -31.16 -17.00
C ALA A 743 -11.12 -30.34 -16.22
N CYS A 744 -9.99 -30.94 -15.85
CA CYS A 744 -8.89 -30.21 -15.22
C CYS A 744 -8.27 -29.16 -16.15
N HIS A 745 -8.04 -29.48 -17.43
CA HIS A 745 -7.51 -28.52 -18.42
C HIS A 745 -8.51 -27.37 -18.69
N ALA A 746 -9.81 -27.66 -18.79
CA ALA A 746 -10.85 -26.65 -18.92
C ALA A 746 -10.94 -25.73 -17.69
N ILE A 747 -10.85 -26.26 -16.48
CA ILE A 747 -10.85 -25.45 -15.24
C ILE A 747 -9.51 -24.69 -15.08
N ALA A 748 -8.39 -25.20 -15.62
CA ALA A 748 -7.15 -24.45 -15.73
C ALA A 748 -7.30 -23.22 -16.65
N ALA A 749 -8.04 -23.32 -17.75
CA ALA A 749 -8.36 -22.17 -18.60
C ALA A 749 -9.19 -21.10 -17.86
N LEU A 750 -10.09 -21.48 -16.94
CA LEU A 750 -10.73 -20.50 -16.04
C LEU A 750 -9.73 -19.81 -15.10
N CYS A 751 -8.72 -20.55 -14.62
CA CYS A 751 -7.66 -19.99 -13.79
C CYS A 751 -6.81 -18.97 -14.57
N GLU A 752 -6.57 -19.20 -15.87
CA GLU A 752 -5.97 -18.20 -16.76
C GLU A 752 -6.85 -16.97 -16.88
N VAL A 753 -8.13 -17.12 -17.23
CA VAL A 753 -9.07 -15.98 -17.38
C VAL A 753 -9.07 -15.11 -16.13
N CYS A 754 -9.20 -15.71 -14.94
CA CYS A 754 -9.13 -14.98 -13.67
C CYS A 754 -7.78 -14.26 -13.46
N SER A 755 -6.67 -14.82 -13.93
CA SER A 755 -5.34 -14.20 -13.84
C SER A 755 -5.21 -13.04 -14.84
N ILE A 756 -5.70 -13.20 -16.06
CA ILE A 756 -5.61 -12.22 -17.13
C ILE A 756 -6.53 -11.03 -16.84
N ASP A 757 -7.79 -11.26 -16.42
CA ASP A 757 -8.70 -10.20 -15.95
C ASP A 757 -8.08 -9.38 -14.82
N SER A 758 -7.36 -10.01 -13.91
CA SER A 758 -6.66 -9.32 -12.82
C SER A 758 -5.57 -8.38 -13.35
N LEU A 759 -4.77 -8.80 -14.33
CA LEU A 759 -3.74 -7.95 -14.94
C LEU A 759 -4.33 -6.82 -15.79
N ILE A 760 -5.38 -7.12 -16.56
CA ILE A 760 -6.09 -6.13 -17.40
C ILE A 760 -6.72 -5.04 -16.52
N SER A 761 -7.45 -5.42 -15.48
CA SER A 761 -8.24 -4.50 -14.64
C SER A 761 -7.42 -3.71 -13.63
N ASN A 762 -6.32 -4.27 -13.09
CA ASN A 762 -5.49 -3.57 -12.09
C ASN A 762 -4.33 -2.77 -12.69
N PHE A 763 -3.85 -3.12 -13.89
CA PHE A 763 -2.64 -2.52 -14.48
C PHE A 763 -2.84 -2.05 -15.93
N ILE A 764 -3.14 -2.94 -16.87
CA ILE A 764 -3.07 -2.61 -18.31
C ILE A 764 -4.04 -1.48 -18.69
N LEU A 765 -5.30 -1.55 -18.25
CA LEU A 765 -6.28 -0.49 -18.51
C LEU A 765 -6.04 0.77 -17.65
N PRO A 766 -5.80 0.68 -16.32
CA PRO A 766 -5.52 1.88 -15.52
C PRO A 766 -4.31 2.69 -16.01
N LEU A 767 -3.19 2.03 -16.35
CA LEU A 767 -1.92 2.69 -16.73
C LEU A 767 -1.97 3.45 -18.07
N GLN A 768 -3.01 3.24 -18.88
CA GLN A 768 -3.23 3.98 -20.13
C GLN A 768 -4.17 5.20 -19.95
N GLY A 769 -4.92 5.28 -18.85
CA GLY A 769 -6.00 6.24 -18.67
C GLY A 769 -5.56 7.57 -18.07
N ASP A 770 -6.00 8.67 -18.68
CA ASP A 770 -5.52 10.03 -18.34
C ASP A 770 -5.76 10.44 -16.88
N ASN A 771 -6.81 9.90 -16.25
CA ASN A 771 -7.19 10.15 -14.85
C ASN A 771 -6.01 10.11 -13.85
N ILE A 772 -5.03 9.23 -14.07
CA ILE A 772 -3.89 9.01 -13.17
C ILE A 772 -2.58 9.63 -13.67
N SER A 773 -2.62 10.40 -14.75
CA SER A 773 -1.44 10.95 -15.41
C SER A 773 -1.46 12.48 -15.53
N GLY A 774 -0.30 13.11 -15.38
CA GLY A 774 -0.15 14.54 -15.59
C GLY A 774 -0.18 14.93 -17.07
N LYS A 775 -0.14 16.24 -17.33
CA LYS A 775 0.04 16.81 -18.67
C LYS A 775 1.37 16.39 -19.30
N ASP A 776 2.34 15.98 -18.47
CA ASP A 776 3.64 15.41 -18.84
C ASP A 776 3.60 13.91 -19.24
N GLN A 777 2.40 13.31 -19.26
CA GLN A 777 2.15 11.87 -19.54
C GLN A 777 2.70 10.89 -18.49
N ARG A 778 3.24 11.35 -17.35
CA ARG A 778 3.73 10.50 -16.26
C ARG A 778 2.59 10.09 -15.34
N VAL A 779 2.68 8.91 -14.75
CA VAL A 779 1.68 8.40 -13.78
C VAL A 779 2.02 8.85 -12.36
N HIS A 780 1.09 9.53 -11.71
CA HIS A 780 1.24 10.07 -10.35
C HIS A 780 0.44 9.24 -9.35
N CYS A 781 1.06 8.16 -8.84
CA CYS A 781 0.50 7.37 -7.75
C CYS A 781 0.34 8.22 -6.49
N SER A 782 -0.73 8.02 -5.73
CA SER A 782 -0.83 8.56 -4.38
C SER A 782 -0.10 7.66 -3.38
N ILE A 783 0.87 8.20 -2.65
CA ILE A 783 1.80 7.48 -1.77
C ILE A 783 1.48 7.84 -0.31
N ASN A 784 1.02 6.85 0.46
CA ASN A 784 0.42 7.09 1.77
C ASN A 784 1.08 6.26 2.88
N ILE A 785 1.37 6.87 4.03
CA ILE A 785 1.86 6.19 5.27
C ILE A 785 0.70 5.47 6.00
N ASN A 786 -0.12 4.71 5.27
CA ASN A 786 -1.43 4.25 5.78
C ASN A 786 -1.41 2.95 6.61
N THR A 787 -0.31 2.21 6.67
CA THR A 787 -0.25 0.86 7.28
C THR A 787 0.10 0.88 8.77
N GLU A 788 -0.36 -0.12 9.53
CA GLU A 788 -0.13 -0.25 10.98
C GLU A 788 1.35 -0.51 11.35
N THR A 789 2.15 -1.00 10.39
CA THR A 789 3.61 -1.16 10.51
C THR A 789 4.39 0.08 10.07
N GLY A 790 3.77 0.98 9.30
CA GLY A 790 4.40 2.18 8.74
C GLY A 790 5.06 2.00 7.36
N ARG A 791 4.99 0.80 6.75
CA ARG A 791 5.29 0.67 5.30
C ARG A 791 4.38 1.61 4.51
N LEU A 792 4.93 2.23 3.47
CA LEU A 792 4.16 3.01 2.51
C LEU A 792 3.09 2.16 1.81
N SER A 793 2.09 2.82 1.24
CA SER A 793 1.08 2.21 0.37
C SER A 793 0.79 3.09 -0.83
N ALA A 794 0.88 2.51 -2.03
CA ALA A 794 0.58 3.19 -3.29
C ALA A 794 -0.88 2.98 -3.72
N ARG A 795 -1.52 3.99 -4.30
CA ARG A 795 -2.89 3.93 -4.85
C ARG A 795 -3.01 4.77 -6.11
N ARG A 796 -4.01 4.47 -6.94
CA ARG A 796 -4.28 5.16 -8.21
C ARG A 796 -3.02 5.26 -9.12
N PRO A 797 -2.42 4.13 -9.56
CA PRO A 797 -2.76 2.72 -9.31
C PRO A 797 -1.97 2.11 -8.13
N SER A 798 -2.21 0.83 -7.81
CA SER A 798 -1.52 0.13 -6.72
C SER A 798 -0.23 -0.57 -7.20
N LEU A 799 0.85 0.18 -7.40
CA LEU A 799 2.13 -0.36 -7.88
C LEU A 799 2.82 -1.35 -6.90
N GLN A 800 2.30 -1.51 -5.69
CA GLN A 800 2.73 -2.54 -4.74
C GLN A 800 2.09 -3.92 -4.98
N ASN A 801 1.09 -4.01 -5.87
CA ASN A 801 0.43 -5.27 -6.22
C ASN A 801 0.98 -5.89 -7.52
N GLN A 802 2.07 -5.34 -8.08
CA GLN A 802 2.67 -5.84 -9.32
C GLN A 802 3.00 -7.34 -9.19
N PRO A 803 2.70 -8.18 -10.19
CA PRO A 803 3.01 -9.62 -10.11
C PRO A 803 4.52 -9.82 -9.92
N ALA A 804 4.93 -10.86 -9.19
CA ALA A 804 6.35 -11.22 -9.12
C ALA A 804 6.89 -11.53 -10.53
N LEU A 805 8.19 -11.30 -10.81
CA LEU A 805 8.75 -11.42 -12.16
C LEU A 805 8.43 -12.76 -12.83
N GLU A 806 8.49 -13.87 -12.07
CA GLU A 806 8.19 -15.22 -12.55
C GLU A 806 6.68 -15.49 -12.78
N LYS A 807 5.84 -14.47 -12.60
CA LYS A 807 4.38 -14.47 -12.79
C LYS A 807 3.88 -13.29 -13.63
N ASP A 808 4.79 -12.43 -14.09
CA ASP A 808 4.48 -11.22 -14.86
C ASP A 808 4.28 -11.58 -16.34
N ARG A 809 3.18 -12.29 -16.65
CA ARG A 809 2.85 -12.87 -17.97
C ARG A 809 3.03 -11.89 -19.13
N TYR A 810 2.69 -10.63 -18.90
CA TYR A 810 2.75 -9.55 -19.88
C TYR A 810 3.88 -8.54 -19.61
N LYS A 811 4.83 -8.85 -18.72
CA LYS A 811 5.98 -8.00 -18.35
C LYS A 811 5.57 -6.55 -18.05
N ILE A 812 4.56 -6.34 -17.22
CA ILE A 812 3.97 -5.01 -16.94
C ILE A 812 5.02 -4.00 -16.47
N ARG A 813 6.09 -4.43 -15.79
CA ARG A 813 7.23 -3.55 -15.44
C ARG A 813 7.95 -2.94 -16.64
N GLN A 814 7.93 -3.57 -17.81
CA GLN A 814 8.61 -3.09 -19.02
C GLN A 814 7.93 -1.82 -19.56
N ALA A 815 6.65 -1.59 -19.22
CA ALA A 815 5.93 -0.36 -19.56
C ALA A 815 6.45 0.87 -18.81
N PHE A 816 7.14 0.71 -17.68
CA PHE A 816 7.67 1.84 -16.92
C PHE A 816 9.10 2.14 -17.34
N ILE A 817 9.29 3.31 -17.95
CA ILE A 817 10.50 3.69 -18.71
C ILE A 817 11.15 4.95 -18.14
N ALA A 818 12.43 5.15 -18.44
CA ALA A 818 13.07 6.46 -18.32
C ALA A 818 12.59 7.41 -19.43
N ALA A 819 12.64 8.72 -19.21
CA ALA A 819 12.51 9.69 -20.30
C ALA A 819 13.74 9.64 -21.24
N PRO A 820 13.62 10.08 -22.51
CA PRO A 820 14.74 10.08 -23.45
C PRO A 820 16.00 10.77 -22.90
N GLY A 821 17.15 10.08 -22.97
CA GLY A 821 18.43 10.51 -22.40
C GLY A 821 18.66 10.10 -20.94
N ASN A 822 17.59 9.84 -20.17
CA ASN A 822 17.69 9.34 -18.80
C ASN A 822 17.84 7.81 -18.77
N SER A 823 18.22 7.28 -17.60
CA SER A 823 18.12 5.88 -17.24
C SER A 823 17.41 5.74 -15.88
N LEU A 824 16.84 4.57 -15.61
CA LEU A 824 16.34 4.21 -14.29
C LEU A 824 17.45 3.54 -13.48
N ILE A 825 17.62 3.93 -12.22
CA ILE A 825 18.26 3.10 -11.19
C ILE A 825 17.15 2.39 -10.43
N VAL A 826 17.23 1.08 -10.32
CA VAL A 826 16.41 0.28 -9.42
C VAL A 826 17.33 -0.37 -8.40
N ALA A 827 17.06 -0.16 -7.12
CA ALA A 827 17.89 -0.63 -6.01
C ALA A 827 17.01 -1.26 -4.92
N ASP A 828 17.34 -2.49 -4.51
CA ASP A 828 16.53 -3.31 -3.59
C ASP A 828 17.41 -3.89 -2.46
N TYR A 829 16.84 -4.01 -1.26
CA TYR A 829 17.59 -4.56 -0.13
C TYR A 829 17.61 -6.08 -0.15
N GLY A 830 18.80 -6.67 -0.09
CA GLY A 830 19.01 -8.10 0.04
C GLY A 830 18.46 -8.66 1.36
N GLN A 831 17.17 -9.02 1.39
CA GLN A 831 16.46 -9.66 2.50
C GLN A 831 16.37 -8.81 3.80
N LEU A 832 15.99 -7.54 3.67
CA LEU A 832 15.93 -6.55 4.78
C LEU A 832 15.30 -7.07 6.08
N GLU A 833 14.08 -7.62 6.01
CA GLU A 833 13.37 -8.14 7.20
C GLU A 833 14.14 -9.26 7.93
N LEU A 834 14.94 -10.07 7.22
CA LEU A 834 15.75 -11.13 7.84
C LEU A 834 17.02 -10.58 8.48
N ARG A 835 17.65 -9.54 7.90
CA ARG A 835 18.79 -8.82 8.49
C ARG A 835 18.39 -8.11 9.79
N ILE A 836 17.24 -7.46 9.77
CA ILE A 836 16.63 -6.83 10.95
C ILE A 836 16.30 -7.88 12.01
N LEU A 837 15.72 -9.02 11.65
CA LEU A 837 15.47 -10.11 12.59
C LEU A 837 16.77 -10.64 13.21
N ALA A 838 17.85 -10.78 12.44
CA ALA A 838 19.17 -11.21 12.95
C ALA A 838 19.73 -10.24 14.00
N HIS A 839 19.69 -8.93 13.72
CA HIS A 839 20.13 -7.88 14.66
C HIS A 839 19.25 -7.83 15.92
N LEU A 840 17.92 -7.74 15.79
CA LEU A 840 16.97 -7.63 16.91
C LEU A 840 16.98 -8.86 17.83
N THR A 841 17.30 -10.04 17.30
CA THR A 841 17.38 -11.29 18.07
C THR A 841 18.80 -11.59 18.58
N ASN A 842 19.82 -10.94 18.01
CA ASN A 842 21.24 -11.25 18.21
C ASN A 842 21.55 -12.75 17.92
N CYS A 843 20.87 -13.33 16.94
CA CYS A 843 20.95 -14.76 16.62
C CYS A 843 22.24 -15.08 15.83
N LYS A 844 23.21 -15.72 16.49
CA LYS A 844 24.56 -16.01 15.95
C LYS A 844 24.55 -16.62 14.54
N SER A 845 23.88 -17.75 14.37
CA SER A 845 23.71 -18.44 13.09
C SER A 845 23.16 -17.54 11.96
N MET A 846 22.32 -16.55 12.29
CA MET A 846 21.84 -15.58 11.28
C MET A 846 22.84 -14.46 11.00
N LEU A 847 23.58 -13.98 12.01
CA LEU A 847 24.63 -12.97 11.84
C LEU A 847 25.77 -13.55 10.98
N GLU A 848 26.31 -14.71 11.38
CA GLU A 848 27.37 -15.45 10.71
C GLU A 848 26.98 -15.80 9.24
N ALA A 849 25.74 -16.22 9.00
CA ALA A 849 25.25 -16.51 7.64
C ALA A 849 24.98 -15.27 6.77
N PHE A 850 24.94 -14.05 7.33
CA PHE A 850 24.91 -12.80 6.56
C PHE A 850 26.31 -12.20 6.36
N GLU A 851 27.22 -12.39 7.31
CA GLU A 851 28.62 -12.01 7.22
C GLU A 851 29.37 -12.86 6.18
N ALA A 852 29.09 -14.17 6.14
CA ALA A 852 29.71 -15.10 5.19
C ALA A 852 29.19 -14.98 3.74
N GLY A 853 28.20 -14.13 3.46
CA GLY A 853 27.75 -13.77 2.11
C GLY A 853 26.71 -14.70 1.44
N GLY A 854 26.37 -14.33 0.21
CA GLY A 854 25.55 -15.09 -0.74
C GLY A 854 24.18 -15.58 -0.26
N ASP A 855 23.79 -16.81 -0.65
CA ASP A 855 22.41 -17.27 -0.52
C ASP A 855 22.09 -17.80 0.88
N PHE A 856 21.64 -16.88 1.73
CA PHE A 856 21.13 -17.12 3.08
C PHE A 856 20.14 -18.30 3.18
N HIS A 857 19.35 -18.58 2.14
CA HIS A 857 18.40 -19.71 2.13
C HIS A 857 19.08 -21.08 1.95
N SER A 858 20.13 -21.18 1.13
CA SER A 858 20.98 -22.37 0.99
C SER A 858 21.75 -22.63 2.29
N ARG A 859 22.34 -21.59 2.89
CA ARG A 859 23.00 -21.66 4.21
C ARG A 859 22.03 -22.10 5.32
N THR A 860 20.77 -21.63 5.28
CA THR A 860 19.71 -22.10 6.19
C THR A 860 19.43 -23.59 5.98
N ALA A 861 19.29 -24.06 4.73
CA ALA A 861 19.02 -25.48 4.44
C ALA A 861 20.18 -26.39 4.87
N MET A 862 21.42 -26.01 4.58
CA MET A 862 22.64 -26.71 5.03
C MET A 862 22.71 -26.88 6.55
N ASN A 863 22.24 -25.90 7.33
CA ASN A 863 22.16 -26.02 8.79
C ASN A 863 20.96 -26.83 9.31
N MET A 864 19.92 -27.04 8.49
CA MET A 864 18.74 -27.82 8.86
C MET A 864 18.88 -29.31 8.54
N TYR A 865 19.66 -29.67 7.52
CA TYR A 865 19.68 -31.01 6.91
C TYR A 865 21.12 -31.55 6.83
N PRO A 866 21.50 -32.53 7.69
CA PRO A 866 22.88 -33.05 7.75
C PRO A 866 23.42 -33.54 6.40
N TYR A 867 22.63 -34.26 5.62
CA TYR A 867 23.01 -34.74 4.27
C TYR A 867 23.33 -33.62 3.28
N ILE A 868 22.75 -32.42 3.45
CA ILE A 868 23.09 -31.24 2.63
C ILE A 868 24.44 -30.66 3.06
N ARG A 869 24.74 -30.68 4.37
CA ARG A 869 26.07 -30.28 4.86
C ARG A 869 27.14 -31.26 4.41
N GLU A 870 26.88 -32.57 4.53
CA GLU A 870 27.79 -33.62 4.05
C GLU A 870 28.09 -33.46 2.54
N ALA A 871 27.07 -33.17 1.71
CA ALA A 871 27.27 -32.90 0.28
C ALA A 871 28.08 -31.60 0.00
N VAL A 872 27.97 -30.56 0.84
CA VAL A 872 28.82 -29.36 0.74
C VAL A 872 30.25 -29.66 1.18
N ASP A 873 30.43 -30.33 2.32
CA ASP A 873 31.73 -30.67 2.89
C ASP A 873 32.52 -31.63 1.98
N ASN A 874 31.83 -32.54 1.28
CA ASN A 874 32.38 -33.42 0.24
C ASN A 874 32.69 -32.71 -1.09
N ASN A 875 32.27 -31.44 -1.27
CA ASN A 875 32.31 -30.70 -2.54
C ASN A 875 31.45 -31.32 -3.66
N GLU A 876 30.40 -32.07 -3.32
CA GLU A 876 29.38 -32.56 -4.28
C GLU A 876 28.47 -31.42 -4.77
N VAL A 877 28.25 -30.41 -3.92
CA VAL A 877 27.51 -29.18 -4.26
C VAL A 877 28.20 -27.93 -3.72
N LEU A 878 28.07 -26.82 -4.45
CA LEU A 878 28.58 -25.51 -4.03
C LEU A 878 27.49 -24.65 -3.38
N LEU A 879 27.82 -23.89 -2.33
CA LEU A 879 26.94 -22.86 -1.78
C LEU A 879 26.80 -21.67 -2.75
N GLU A 880 27.93 -21.23 -3.26
CA GLU A 880 28.12 -20.05 -4.11
C GLU A 880 29.17 -20.36 -5.18
N TRP A 881 29.06 -19.72 -6.35
CA TRP A 881 30.05 -19.75 -7.42
C TRP A 881 30.01 -18.42 -8.17
N TYR A 882 31.19 -17.94 -8.56
CA TYR A 882 31.39 -16.68 -9.27
C TYR A 882 32.05 -17.00 -10.61
N PRO A 883 31.40 -16.75 -11.76
CA PRO A 883 31.95 -17.08 -13.07
C PRO A 883 33.33 -16.45 -13.28
N GLN A 884 34.31 -17.28 -13.65
CA GLN A 884 35.62 -16.80 -14.08
C GLN A 884 35.65 -16.62 -15.60
N PRO A 885 36.54 -15.77 -16.17
CA PRO A 885 36.66 -15.60 -17.61
C PRO A 885 36.97 -16.93 -18.33
N GLY A 886 35.97 -17.48 -19.02
CA GLY A 886 36.04 -18.80 -19.69
C GLY A 886 35.25 -19.92 -19.02
N GLU A 887 34.61 -19.69 -17.86
CA GLU A 887 33.72 -20.67 -17.21
C GLU A 887 32.24 -20.27 -17.35
N ASP A 888 31.50 -20.92 -18.26
CA ASP A 888 30.06 -20.66 -18.46
C ASP A 888 29.16 -21.27 -17.38
N LYS A 889 29.66 -22.25 -16.61
CA LYS A 889 28.90 -23.06 -15.63
C LYS A 889 29.77 -23.46 -14.43
N PRO A 890 29.19 -23.64 -13.23
CA PRO A 890 29.93 -24.10 -12.06
C PRO A 890 30.43 -25.54 -12.25
N PRO A 891 31.57 -25.92 -11.63
CA PRO A 891 32.17 -27.26 -11.80
C PRO A 891 31.35 -28.39 -11.16
N VAL A 892 30.54 -28.07 -10.15
CA VAL A 892 29.54 -28.96 -9.55
C VAL A 892 28.23 -28.18 -9.33
N PRO A 893 27.06 -28.83 -9.18
CA PRO A 893 25.78 -28.13 -8.99
C PRO A 893 25.79 -27.21 -7.77
N LEU A 894 25.06 -26.10 -7.83
CA LEU A 894 24.81 -25.29 -6.65
C LEU A 894 23.76 -25.96 -5.76
N LEU A 895 23.91 -25.86 -4.44
CA LEU A 895 22.95 -26.36 -3.43
C LEU A 895 21.52 -25.88 -3.75
N LYS A 896 21.39 -24.63 -4.21
CA LYS A 896 20.11 -24.01 -4.58
C LYS A 896 19.34 -24.76 -5.68
N ASP A 897 20.05 -25.51 -6.53
CA ASP A 897 19.54 -26.23 -7.69
C ASP A 897 19.41 -27.72 -7.37
N ALA A 898 20.44 -28.34 -6.78
CA ALA A 898 20.42 -29.75 -6.38
C ALA A 898 19.42 -30.05 -5.25
N PHE A 899 19.38 -29.20 -4.21
CA PHE A 899 18.48 -29.33 -3.05
C PHE A 899 17.39 -28.23 -3.08
N ALA A 900 16.85 -27.95 -4.27
CA ALA A 900 15.87 -26.89 -4.49
C ALA A 900 14.58 -27.05 -3.65
N SER A 901 14.22 -28.27 -3.24
CA SER A 901 13.04 -28.55 -2.39
C SER A 901 13.28 -28.10 -0.94
N GLU A 902 14.40 -28.49 -0.36
CA GLU A 902 14.85 -28.14 0.99
C GLU A 902 15.15 -26.66 1.10
N ARG A 903 15.83 -26.07 0.10
CA ARG A 903 15.98 -24.61 0.00
C ARG A 903 14.63 -23.91 -0.04
N ARG A 904 13.61 -24.46 -0.73
CA ARG A 904 12.24 -23.90 -0.76
C ARG A 904 11.55 -24.03 0.60
N LYS A 905 11.70 -25.15 1.33
CA LYS A 905 11.23 -25.31 2.72
C LYS A 905 11.93 -24.29 3.65
N ALA A 906 13.24 -24.14 3.58
CA ALA A 906 14.04 -23.20 4.37
C ALA A 906 13.71 -21.72 4.06
N LYS A 907 13.60 -21.35 2.76
CA LYS A 907 13.13 -20.03 2.33
C LYS A 907 11.74 -19.72 2.90
N MET A 908 10.82 -20.67 2.81
CA MET A 908 9.47 -20.51 3.35
C MET A 908 9.48 -20.35 4.88
N LEU A 909 10.33 -21.07 5.62
CA LEU A 909 10.49 -20.89 7.06
C LEU A 909 11.00 -19.50 7.42
N ASN A 910 12.08 -19.01 6.79
CA ASN A 910 12.70 -17.75 7.15
C ASN A 910 11.67 -16.60 7.14
N PHE A 911 10.86 -16.51 6.09
CA PHE A 911 9.76 -15.53 6.03
C PHE A 911 8.59 -15.89 6.97
N SER A 912 8.12 -17.14 6.96
CA SER A 912 6.93 -17.53 7.75
C SER A 912 7.11 -17.42 9.27
N ILE A 913 8.33 -17.56 9.77
CA ILE A 913 8.66 -17.41 11.20
C ILE A 913 8.68 -15.92 11.61
N ALA A 914 9.13 -15.01 10.74
CA ALA A 914 8.99 -13.56 10.96
C ALA A 914 7.52 -13.11 11.01
N TYR A 915 6.61 -13.82 10.33
CA TYR A 915 5.16 -13.60 10.40
C TYR A 915 4.42 -14.47 11.45
N GLY A 916 5.14 -15.24 12.26
CA GLY A 916 4.57 -16.06 13.33
C GLY A 916 3.64 -17.20 12.87
N LYS A 917 3.86 -17.76 11.69
CA LYS A 917 3.05 -18.87 11.14
C LYS A 917 3.25 -20.15 11.96
N THR A 918 2.16 -20.90 12.17
CA THR A 918 2.19 -22.14 12.98
C THR A 918 2.56 -23.37 12.13
N PRO A 919 3.03 -24.48 12.74
CA PRO A 919 3.24 -25.75 12.04
C PRO A 919 1.98 -26.27 11.30
N GLN A 920 0.78 -25.94 11.80
CA GLN A 920 -0.50 -26.27 11.18
C GLN A 920 -0.79 -25.45 9.90
N GLY A 921 -0.18 -24.27 9.77
CA GLY A 921 -0.17 -23.50 8.52
C GLY A 921 0.86 -24.05 7.54
N LEU A 922 2.09 -24.25 8.01
CA LEU A 922 3.20 -24.77 7.21
C LEU A 922 2.93 -26.18 6.65
N SER A 923 2.23 -27.03 7.39
CA SER A 923 1.83 -28.37 6.91
C SER A 923 0.92 -28.29 5.67
N LYS A 924 0.10 -27.24 5.55
CA LYS A 924 -0.72 -27.00 4.34
C LYS A 924 0.13 -26.51 3.18
N ASP A 925 1.02 -25.54 3.42
CA ASP A 925 1.87 -24.96 2.38
C ASP A 925 2.78 -26.02 1.73
N TRP A 926 3.33 -26.93 2.55
CA TRP A 926 4.23 -27.99 2.13
C TRP A 926 3.52 -29.28 1.68
N LYS A 927 2.20 -29.38 1.87
CA LYS A 927 1.40 -30.62 1.71
C LYS A 927 1.95 -31.83 2.52
N VAL A 928 2.37 -31.60 3.76
CA VAL A 928 2.96 -32.63 4.66
C VAL A 928 2.13 -32.85 5.93
N SER A 929 2.46 -33.89 6.69
CA SER A 929 1.85 -34.10 8.01
C SER A 929 2.22 -32.98 9.00
N VAL A 930 1.32 -32.65 9.93
CA VAL A 930 1.59 -31.65 10.99
C VAL A 930 2.81 -32.06 11.85
N LYS A 931 3.05 -33.37 12.00
CA LYS A 931 4.20 -33.94 12.71
C LYS A 931 5.53 -33.66 11.97
N GLU A 932 5.56 -33.83 10.65
CA GLU A 932 6.73 -33.49 9.82
C GLU A 932 6.96 -31.99 9.75
N ALA A 933 5.89 -31.20 9.58
CA ALA A 933 5.98 -29.75 9.58
C ALA A 933 6.56 -29.24 10.90
N LYS A 934 6.11 -29.80 12.03
CA LYS A 934 6.70 -29.51 13.35
C LYS A 934 8.17 -29.93 13.43
N LYS A 935 8.55 -31.15 13.03
CA LYS A 935 9.96 -31.60 13.01
C LYS A 935 10.86 -30.65 12.22
N THR A 936 10.38 -30.14 11.08
CA THR A 936 11.10 -29.20 10.22
C THR A 936 11.26 -27.81 10.88
N VAL A 937 10.23 -27.34 11.59
CA VAL A 937 10.30 -26.11 12.42
C VAL A 937 11.24 -26.28 13.62
N ASP A 938 11.19 -27.44 14.29
CA ASP A 938 12.04 -27.74 15.44
C ASP A 938 13.53 -27.78 15.02
N LEU A 939 13.87 -28.33 13.84
CA LEU A 939 15.22 -28.27 13.25
C LEU A 939 15.71 -26.83 13.05
N TRP A 940 14.87 -25.94 12.51
CA TRP A 940 15.23 -24.53 12.29
C TRP A 940 15.52 -23.78 13.60
N TYR A 941 14.73 -24.04 14.65
CA TYR A 941 14.91 -23.42 15.98
C TYR A 941 16.09 -24.00 16.78
N ASN A 942 16.53 -25.24 16.51
CA ASN A 942 17.71 -25.81 17.18
C ASN A 942 18.98 -24.97 16.93
N ASP A 943 19.09 -24.38 15.74
CA ASP A 943 20.17 -23.51 15.27
C ASP A 943 19.90 -22.02 15.55
N ARG A 944 18.67 -21.66 15.98
CA ARG A 944 18.17 -20.26 16.10
C ARG A 944 17.37 -20.05 17.39
N LYS A 945 17.94 -20.48 18.52
CA LYS A 945 17.29 -20.50 19.85
C LYS A 945 16.96 -19.09 20.36
N GLU A 946 17.79 -18.12 19.98
CA GLU A 946 17.66 -16.69 20.26
C GLU A 946 16.36 -16.11 19.68
N VAL A 947 16.02 -16.49 18.43
CA VAL A 947 14.77 -16.06 17.78
C VAL A 947 13.56 -16.54 18.58
N LEU A 948 13.56 -17.80 19.03
CA LEU A 948 12.46 -18.35 19.84
C LEU A 948 12.36 -17.67 21.22
N LYS A 949 13.49 -17.32 21.84
CA LYS A 949 13.53 -16.54 23.09
C LYS A 949 12.95 -15.15 22.89
N TRP A 950 13.39 -14.45 21.84
CA TRP A 950 12.93 -13.12 21.45
C TRP A 950 11.42 -13.09 21.14
N GLN A 951 10.91 -14.05 20.36
CA GLN A 951 9.48 -14.15 20.07
C GLN A 951 8.62 -14.32 21.33
N LYS A 952 9.05 -15.18 22.27
CA LYS A 952 8.36 -15.35 23.56
C LYS A 952 8.37 -14.04 24.37
N GLN A 953 9.48 -13.31 24.35
CA GLN A 953 9.61 -12.02 25.03
C GLN A 953 8.71 -10.94 24.40
N ARG A 954 8.73 -10.77 23.07
CA ARG A 954 7.84 -9.81 22.36
C ARG A 954 6.35 -10.09 22.61
N LYS A 955 5.96 -11.37 22.68
CA LYS A 955 4.59 -11.77 23.07
C LYS A 955 4.27 -11.37 24.52
N LYS A 956 5.17 -11.60 25.48
CA LYS A 956 4.97 -11.18 26.88
C LYS A 956 4.77 -9.66 26.97
N GLU A 957 5.68 -8.91 26.36
CA GLU A 957 5.66 -7.44 26.36
C GLU A 957 4.39 -6.86 25.75
N ALA A 958 3.87 -7.45 24.67
CA ALA A 958 2.60 -7.03 24.09
C ALA A 958 1.44 -7.12 25.10
N PHE A 959 1.36 -8.18 25.91
CA PHE A 959 0.34 -8.33 26.96
C PHE A 959 0.63 -7.54 28.24
N GLU A 960 1.89 -7.18 28.50
CA GLU A 960 2.33 -6.45 29.70
C GLU A 960 2.25 -4.93 29.53
N PHE A 961 2.58 -4.41 28.34
CA PHE A 961 2.62 -2.98 28.01
C PHE A 961 1.57 -2.54 26.99
N GLY A 962 0.75 -3.47 26.47
CA GLY A 962 -0.29 -3.16 25.47
C GLY A 962 0.23 -2.73 24.10
N CYS A 963 1.53 -2.87 23.83
CA CYS A 963 2.18 -2.41 22.60
C CYS A 963 3.51 -3.12 22.32
N VAL A 964 4.04 -2.94 21.11
CA VAL A 964 5.43 -3.26 20.72
C VAL A 964 6.03 -2.11 19.91
N TYR A 965 7.37 -2.08 19.83
CA TYR A 965 8.14 -0.99 19.22
C TYR A 965 8.97 -1.47 18.02
N THR A 966 9.28 -0.54 17.13
CA THR A 966 10.26 -0.66 16.04
C THR A 966 11.65 -0.20 16.48
N LEU A 967 12.65 -0.35 15.60
CA LEU A 967 14.04 0.08 15.82
C LEU A 967 14.15 1.57 16.13
N LEU A 968 13.37 2.43 15.44
CA LEU A 968 13.29 3.86 15.74
C LEU A 968 12.20 4.22 16.76
N GLY A 969 11.69 3.25 17.53
CA GLY A 969 10.79 3.50 18.65
C GLY A 969 9.33 3.83 18.28
N ARG A 970 8.94 3.78 16.99
CA ARG A 970 7.52 3.87 16.61
C ARG A 970 6.76 2.68 17.20
N ALA A 971 5.61 2.95 17.84
CA ALA A 971 4.82 1.95 18.54
C ALA A 971 3.62 1.47 17.71
N ARG A 972 3.26 0.18 17.85
CA ARG A 972 1.93 -0.35 17.49
C ARG A 972 1.23 -0.78 18.77
N ARG A 973 0.01 -0.27 18.97
CA ARG A 973 -0.80 -0.48 20.17
C ARG A 973 -1.82 -1.60 19.95
N PHE A 974 -2.20 -2.29 21.02
CA PHE A 974 -3.14 -3.42 21.00
C PHE A 974 -4.28 -3.18 22.01
N PRO A 975 -5.17 -2.20 21.76
CA PRO A 975 -6.24 -1.85 22.70
C PRO A 975 -7.20 -3.01 23.00
N GLU A 976 -7.27 -4.02 22.14
CA GLU A 976 -8.11 -5.21 22.28
C GLU A 976 -7.67 -6.10 23.46
N ILE A 977 -6.41 -6.02 23.90
CA ILE A 977 -5.88 -6.78 25.04
C ILE A 977 -6.69 -6.47 26.31
N PHE A 978 -6.99 -5.19 26.54
CA PHE A 978 -7.74 -4.72 27.71
C PHE A 978 -9.24 -5.02 27.63
N GLN A 979 -9.73 -5.52 26.49
CA GLN A 979 -11.13 -5.90 26.28
C GLN A 979 -11.41 -7.39 26.60
N GLY A 980 -10.40 -8.16 27.02
CA GLY A 980 -10.56 -9.52 27.56
C GLY A 980 -10.97 -10.61 26.55
N GLN A 981 -11.06 -10.30 25.26
CA GLN A 981 -11.55 -11.25 24.25
C GLN A 981 -10.42 -12.16 23.73
N ASN A 982 -10.44 -13.42 24.17
CA ASN A 982 -9.48 -14.46 23.76
C ASN A 982 -9.35 -14.66 22.22
N TYR A 983 -10.35 -14.26 21.43
CA TYR A 983 -10.32 -14.34 19.95
C TYR A 983 -9.12 -13.58 19.35
N TYR A 984 -8.83 -12.36 19.82
CA TYR A 984 -7.75 -11.54 19.26
C TYR A 984 -6.35 -12.01 19.64
N LYS A 985 -6.20 -12.90 20.64
CA LYS A 985 -4.89 -13.35 21.14
C LYS A 985 -3.97 -13.86 20.01
N GLY A 986 -4.50 -14.67 19.10
CA GLY A 986 -3.76 -15.19 17.94
C GLY A 986 -3.46 -14.16 16.84
N HIS A 987 -4.12 -13.00 16.85
CA HIS A 987 -3.76 -11.86 15.99
C HIS A 987 -2.63 -11.04 16.65
N ILE A 988 -2.83 -10.64 17.91
CA ILE A 988 -1.89 -9.88 18.73
C ILE A 988 -0.53 -10.58 18.81
N GLU A 989 -0.50 -11.89 19.08
CA GLU A 989 0.75 -12.66 19.15
C GLU A 989 1.54 -12.71 17.84
N ARG A 990 0.89 -12.57 16.68
CA ARG A 990 1.56 -12.43 15.37
C ARG A 990 2.01 -11.00 15.14
N ALA A 991 1.15 -10.02 15.42
CA ALA A 991 1.45 -8.60 15.30
C ALA A 991 2.65 -8.18 16.18
N ALA A 992 2.78 -8.74 17.38
CA ALA A 992 3.88 -8.53 18.31
C ALA A 992 5.24 -9.02 17.79
N ILE A 993 5.25 -10.07 16.96
CA ILE A 993 6.46 -10.63 16.32
C ILE A 993 6.78 -9.88 15.02
N ASN A 994 5.76 -9.65 14.19
CA ASN A 994 5.90 -9.06 12.86
C ASN A 994 6.25 -7.56 12.91
N THR A 995 5.64 -6.77 13.80
CA THR A 995 5.79 -5.30 13.78
C THR A 995 7.22 -4.84 14.07
N PRO A 996 7.94 -5.38 15.07
CA PRO A 996 9.35 -5.00 15.28
C PRO A 996 10.25 -5.30 14.09
N VAL A 997 9.90 -6.27 13.24
CA VAL A 997 10.66 -6.61 12.02
C VAL A 997 10.22 -5.71 10.86
N GLN A 998 8.97 -5.84 10.41
CA GLN A 998 8.44 -5.16 9.22
C GLN A 998 8.33 -3.63 9.41
N GLY A 999 8.07 -3.16 10.63
CA GLY A 999 8.05 -1.74 10.93
C GLY A 999 9.45 -1.13 10.91
N SER A 1000 10.46 -1.84 11.40
CA SER A 1000 11.87 -1.42 11.29
C SER A 1000 12.38 -1.49 9.84
N ALA A 1001 11.83 -2.37 9.01
CA ALA A 1001 12.11 -2.36 7.57
C ALA A 1001 11.56 -1.08 6.90
N ALA A 1002 10.37 -0.62 7.31
CA ALA A 1002 9.84 0.67 6.89
C ALA A 1002 10.68 1.84 7.44
N ASP A 1003 11.22 1.75 8.67
CA ASP A 1003 12.13 2.75 9.23
C ASP A 1003 13.42 2.88 8.39
N VAL A 1004 14.05 1.75 8.05
CA VAL A 1004 15.27 1.70 7.23
C VAL A 1004 15.02 2.23 5.81
N ALA A 1005 13.89 1.88 5.20
CA ALA A 1005 13.49 2.40 3.89
C ALA A 1005 13.24 3.92 3.92
N MET A 1006 12.52 4.41 4.94
CA MET A 1006 12.27 5.84 5.15
C MET A 1006 13.59 6.62 5.28
N LEU A 1007 14.52 6.14 6.10
CA LEU A 1007 15.82 6.77 6.29
C LEU A 1007 16.67 6.77 5.01
N ALA A 1008 16.74 5.66 4.29
CA ALA A 1008 17.46 5.59 3.02
C ALA A 1008 16.89 6.55 1.96
N MET A 1009 15.56 6.69 1.88
CA MET A 1009 14.91 7.68 1.02
C MET A 1009 15.26 9.12 1.43
N LEU A 1010 15.40 9.40 2.73
CA LEU A 1010 15.85 10.71 3.23
C LEU A 1010 17.33 10.96 2.89
N GLU A 1011 18.22 9.99 3.07
CA GLU A 1011 19.64 10.11 2.66
C GLU A 1011 19.78 10.35 1.15
N ILE A 1012 19.09 9.56 0.31
CA ILE A 1012 19.01 9.76 -1.15
C ILE A 1012 18.47 11.16 -1.49
N SER A 1013 17.40 11.60 -0.83
CA SER A 1013 16.78 12.92 -1.05
C SER A 1013 17.64 14.08 -0.52
N ASN A 1014 18.49 13.84 0.47
CA ASN A 1014 19.38 14.86 1.04
C ASN A 1014 20.69 14.98 0.25
N ASN A 1015 21.21 13.87 -0.28
CA ASN A 1015 22.47 13.79 -1.02
C ASN A 1015 22.59 14.91 -2.09
N LYS A 1016 23.60 15.76 -1.95
CA LYS A 1016 23.83 16.88 -2.86
C LYS A 1016 24.30 16.41 -4.24
N GLN A 1017 25.17 15.41 -4.31
CA GLN A 1017 25.74 14.94 -5.56
C GLN A 1017 24.67 14.31 -6.48
N LEU A 1018 23.70 13.57 -5.93
CA LEU A 1018 22.56 13.09 -6.73
C LEU A 1018 21.72 14.24 -7.32
N LYS A 1019 21.49 15.32 -6.55
CA LYS A 1019 20.78 16.52 -7.04
C LYS A 1019 21.56 17.25 -8.12
N ASP A 1020 22.86 17.47 -7.90
CA ASP A 1020 23.75 18.16 -8.83
C ASP A 1020 23.91 17.36 -10.14
N LEU A 1021 23.85 16.02 -10.09
CA LEU A 1021 23.77 15.11 -11.24
C LEU A 1021 22.36 14.98 -11.84
N GLY A 1022 21.35 15.68 -11.33
CA GLY A 1022 19.98 15.70 -11.87
C GLY A 1022 19.09 14.51 -11.52
N TRP A 1023 19.51 13.60 -10.63
CA TRP A 1023 18.77 12.39 -10.27
C TRP A 1023 17.60 12.67 -9.33
N LYS A 1024 16.47 11.98 -9.58
CA LYS A 1024 15.20 12.15 -8.87
C LYS A 1024 14.69 10.80 -8.39
N LEU A 1025 14.34 10.71 -7.11
CA LEU A 1025 13.60 9.57 -6.56
C LEU A 1025 12.16 9.59 -7.09
N LEU A 1026 11.74 8.51 -7.74
CA LEU A 1026 10.41 8.37 -8.34
C LEU A 1026 9.44 7.62 -7.41
N LEU A 1027 9.86 6.45 -6.93
CA LEU A 1027 8.96 5.49 -6.30
C LEU A 1027 9.67 4.62 -5.26
N GLN A 1028 8.88 4.10 -4.32
CA GLN A 1028 9.28 3.08 -3.35
C GLN A 1028 8.28 1.91 -3.43
N VAL A 1029 8.76 0.68 -3.60
CA VAL A 1029 7.94 -0.54 -3.72
C VAL A 1029 8.55 -1.66 -2.87
N HIS A 1030 7.81 -2.24 -1.93
CA HIS A 1030 8.33 -3.25 -1.00
C HIS A 1030 9.58 -2.78 -0.23
N ASP A 1031 10.77 -3.30 -0.53
CA ASP A 1031 12.08 -2.88 0.01
C ASP A 1031 12.96 -2.16 -1.05
N GLU A 1032 12.39 -1.87 -2.23
CA GLU A 1032 13.05 -1.27 -3.39
C GLU A 1032 12.76 0.24 -3.51
N VAL A 1033 13.71 0.98 -4.08
CA VAL A 1033 13.58 2.36 -4.56
C VAL A 1033 13.89 2.45 -6.05
N ILE A 1034 13.21 3.37 -6.74
CA ILE A 1034 13.41 3.65 -8.17
C ILE A 1034 13.76 5.14 -8.33
N LEU A 1035 14.86 5.43 -9.02
CA LEU A 1035 15.29 6.78 -9.38
C LEU A 1035 15.42 6.92 -10.90
N GLU A 1036 15.35 8.15 -11.40
CA GLU A 1036 15.60 8.51 -12.79
C GLU A 1036 16.55 9.72 -12.89
N GLY A 1037 17.47 9.70 -13.85
CA GLY A 1037 18.38 10.80 -14.16
C GLY A 1037 19.28 10.51 -15.37
N PRO A 1038 20.19 11.43 -15.74
CA PRO A 1038 20.94 11.39 -16.99
C PRO A 1038 21.82 10.13 -17.12
N THR A 1039 21.69 9.42 -18.25
CA THR A 1039 22.37 8.12 -18.49
C THR A 1039 23.89 8.21 -18.35
N GLU A 1040 24.50 9.32 -18.75
CA GLU A 1040 25.94 9.60 -18.62
C GLU A 1040 26.49 9.52 -17.18
N SER A 1041 25.63 9.72 -16.18
CA SER A 1041 25.99 9.72 -14.76
C SER A 1041 25.48 8.51 -13.99
N ALA A 1042 24.81 7.57 -14.66
CA ALA A 1042 24.05 6.49 -14.02
C ALA A 1042 24.90 5.57 -13.13
N GLU A 1043 26.11 5.20 -13.55
CA GLU A 1043 27.00 4.36 -12.74
C GLU A 1043 27.50 5.06 -11.46
N VAL A 1044 27.76 6.37 -11.54
CA VAL A 1044 28.15 7.20 -10.39
C VAL A 1044 26.97 7.37 -9.43
N ALA A 1045 25.79 7.69 -9.96
CA ALA A 1045 24.57 7.81 -9.18
C ALA A 1045 24.17 6.48 -8.52
N LYS A 1046 24.33 5.34 -9.21
CA LYS A 1046 24.09 4.00 -8.65
C LYS A 1046 25.00 3.71 -7.47
N ALA A 1047 26.29 4.02 -7.55
CA ALA A 1047 27.22 3.85 -6.43
C ALA A 1047 26.80 4.69 -5.20
N ILE A 1048 26.33 5.92 -5.41
CA ILE A 1048 25.83 6.79 -4.33
C ILE A 1048 24.52 6.26 -3.74
N VAL A 1049 23.59 5.76 -4.57
CA VAL A 1049 22.34 5.14 -4.10
C VAL A 1049 22.62 3.89 -3.26
N ILE A 1050 23.56 3.05 -3.67
CA ILE A 1050 24.02 1.89 -2.89
C ILE A 1050 24.54 2.36 -1.52
N ASP A 1051 25.42 3.36 -1.46
CA ASP A 1051 25.95 3.86 -0.18
C ASP A 1051 24.84 4.43 0.73
N CYS A 1052 23.99 5.32 0.20
CA CYS A 1052 22.87 5.89 0.97
C CYS A 1052 21.89 4.82 1.50
N MET A 1053 21.72 3.69 0.82
CA MET A 1053 20.91 2.56 1.30
C MET A 1053 21.68 1.64 2.25
N SER A 1054 22.96 1.38 2.01
CA SER A 1054 23.79 0.56 2.92
C SER A 1054 24.08 1.28 4.24
N ASN A 1055 24.10 2.61 4.26
CA ASN A 1055 24.45 3.47 5.39
C ASN A 1055 23.34 4.51 5.74
N PRO A 1056 22.08 4.10 5.95
CA PRO A 1056 20.93 5.02 5.95
C PRO A 1056 20.76 5.84 7.23
N PHE A 1057 21.49 5.55 8.30
CA PHE A 1057 21.39 6.26 9.59
C PHE A 1057 22.41 7.42 9.64
N ASN A 1058 22.18 8.45 8.84
CA ASN A 1058 23.08 9.60 8.68
C ASN A 1058 24.50 9.20 8.23
N GLY A 1059 24.60 8.47 7.12
CA GLY A 1059 25.87 7.95 6.59
C GLY A 1059 26.47 6.83 7.44
N LYS A 1060 25.64 6.03 8.14
CA LYS A 1060 26.05 4.87 8.95
C LYS A 1060 25.02 3.74 8.90
N ASN A 1061 25.47 2.53 9.22
CA ASN A 1061 24.61 1.40 9.56
C ASN A 1061 24.68 1.13 11.07
N ILE A 1062 23.55 1.07 11.77
CA ILE A 1062 23.49 0.69 13.20
C ILE A 1062 23.16 -0.79 13.43
N LEU A 1063 22.84 -1.54 12.37
CA LEU A 1063 22.56 -2.97 12.47
C LEU A 1063 23.85 -3.77 12.65
N LYS A 1064 23.74 -4.93 13.30
CA LYS A 1064 24.84 -5.89 13.52
C LYS A 1064 25.21 -6.72 12.28
N VAL A 1065 24.67 -6.35 11.11
CA VAL A 1065 24.89 -6.98 9.80
C VAL A 1065 24.89 -5.89 8.74
N GLY A 1066 25.73 -6.02 7.71
CA GLY A 1066 25.74 -5.12 6.58
C GLY A 1066 24.39 -5.12 5.84
N LEU A 1067 23.88 -3.93 5.48
CA LEU A 1067 22.73 -3.76 4.61
C LEU A 1067 23.17 -3.95 3.16
N SER A 1068 22.98 -5.15 2.63
CA SER A 1068 23.26 -5.48 1.22
C SER A 1068 22.21 -4.85 0.33
N VAL A 1069 22.65 -4.20 -0.76
CA VAL A 1069 21.79 -3.49 -1.71
C VAL A 1069 22.16 -3.95 -3.11
N ASP A 1070 21.23 -4.58 -3.80
CA ASP A 1070 21.38 -4.99 -5.19
C ASP A 1070 20.79 -3.89 -6.08
N ALA A 1071 21.62 -3.26 -6.92
CA ALA A 1071 21.20 -2.12 -7.75
C ALA A 1071 21.68 -2.23 -9.20
N LYS A 1072 20.85 -1.78 -10.14
CA LYS A 1072 21.06 -1.92 -11.59
C LYS A 1072 20.50 -0.73 -12.35
N CYS A 1073 21.18 -0.36 -13.44
CA CYS A 1073 20.74 0.69 -14.36
C CYS A 1073 20.09 0.06 -15.60
N ALA A 1074 18.93 0.55 -16.04
CA ALA A 1074 18.35 0.20 -17.34
C ALA A 1074 17.36 1.27 -17.84
N GLN A 1075 16.89 1.11 -19.08
CA GLN A 1075 15.91 2.00 -19.69
C GLN A 1075 14.46 1.73 -19.24
N ASN A 1076 14.17 0.57 -18.63
CA ASN A 1076 12.86 0.23 -18.08
C ASN A 1076 12.96 -0.63 -16.82
N TRP A 1077 11.91 -0.63 -15.99
CA TRP A 1077 11.90 -1.30 -14.67
C TRP A 1077 12.05 -2.83 -14.78
N TYR A 1078 11.50 -3.48 -15.80
CA TYR A 1078 11.66 -4.93 -16.00
C TYR A 1078 13.12 -5.31 -16.28
N ALA A 1079 13.81 -4.51 -17.08
CA ALA A 1079 15.22 -4.74 -17.42
C ALA A 1079 16.20 -4.34 -16.29
N ALA A 1080 15.78 -3.47 -15.36
CA ALA A 1080 16.55 -3.11 -14.17
C ALA A 1080 16.29 -4.04 -12.97
N LYS A 1081 15.23 -4.85 -13.00
CA LYS A 1081 15.02 -5.97 -12.08
C LYS A 1081 15.75 -7.24 -12.57
#